data_AF-A0A4Q6B6R9-F1
#
_entry.id   AF-A0A4Q6B6R9-F1
#
_cell.length_a   1.000
_cell.length_b   1.000
_cell.length_c   1.000
_cell.angle_alpha   90.00
_cell.angle_beta   90.00
_cell.angle_gamma   90.00
#
_symmetry.space_group_name_H-M   'P 1'
#
loop_
_entity.id
_entity.type
_entity.pdbx_description
1 polymer ?
#
loop_
_entity_poly.entity_id
_entity_poly.type
_entity_poly.pdbx_seq_one_letter_code
_entity_poly.pdbx_strand_id
1 'polypeptide(L)'
;MMKFLIRLGHVLLSYILRPVLLWVQTTVHPDNLPEFLELNENPVIYVLPKRSIIDYLVLLMVCRRYGLPEPDLGLDFTRKRRAICLFLEKTGPIKRIRKLKPSHVLLHVVQQANEKNGMKAQIIPVSPFWGKDPGNTEPSIFKLIFNDDEDAGWLQKFFIVVAQGRNNNVHFGLPFTIEKAADENNELSARKIRRILRIHFRRQRNQVLGQKLYVREQVISRISSGKLVRQEIEKEAKGSEQKLRDLEAAAVRYARELSADQTYSMVRTFEIVLGKLWNKLFSGVEIANPEIPMKLAAEDYEIVYLPTHRSHLDYLLVNYTVYHSGLPCPHTAAGINLNFFPMGWFLRRAGGFFIRRSFRGNRIYTAVVEEYIAYLLTHGYPLSFFPEGGRSRTGRPLPLKTGMLAMVVKSFLRNSERPIAIIPVYIGYDKVMEVKSYLKELSGGAKKTESMGQLLHARKLLKAYYGKAYLSYGEPIILSKYLDEVRPDWRDNNDGKAEWVSPVVNDLAQQVSKHLNEAAVLTPVSLVGLGLLAANHKALPLEELQVFIEKMVELHKRMPYHPNVKLVKENFADILDSAQKLKSISLYKHAAGDVAFVNDVDGALISYYRNNIAHIYILPALIARFFHQQEEMYAASLAKGCAEIYGVLSEDNVSRWNESEVETVVLQYAEVLAEMGLLRKVGDYAYRRPSPQSDESAVLDILSQVMGVTFDRFIITAVLLAKHAERGLVNSEEFLLQCERMAQRFAILSGLNNPEIAEKTFIQKHIQLLKKKGLLITVDEKSLSVDPRVSSLAQYSKSLLSSDALRSVERIFKTTTQENKVHDEVEVSPGG
;
A
#
# COMPACT_ATOMS: atom_id res chain seq x y z
N MET A 1 -23.46 57.86 5.14
CA MET A 1 -24.24 57.32 4.01
C MET A 1 -23.58 56.11 3.33
N MET A 2 -22.34 56.20 2.84
CA MET A 2 -21.69 55.08 2.11
C MET A 2 -21.36 53.84 2.98
N LYS A 3 -20.93 54.01 4.24
CA LYS A 3 -20.78 52.89 5.21
C LYS A 3 -22.11 52.18 5.52
N PHE A 4 -23.23 52.91 5.49
CA PHE A 4 -24.57 52.39 5.73
C PHE A 4 -25.07 51.57 4.52
N LEU A 5 -24.87 52.08 3.29
CA LEU A 5 -25.17 51.34 2.05
C LEU A 5 -24.36 50.05 1.91
N ILE A 6 -23.09 50.04 2.33
CA ILE A 6 -22.25 48.84 2.32
C ILE A 6 -22.75 47.82 3.37
N ARG A 7 -23.08 48.27 4.59
CA ARG A 7 -23.70 47.41 5.61
C ARG A 7 -25.04 46.85 5.16
N LEU A 8 -25.89 47.68 4.56
CA LEU A 8 -27.19 47.28 4.03
C LEU A 8 -27.02 46.26 2.90
N GLY A 9 -26.03 46.44 2.02
CA GLY A 9 -25.65 45.49 0.98
C GLY A 9 -25.16 44.15 1.54
N HIS A 10 -24.35 44.15 2.61
CA HIS A 10 -23.94 42.92 3.28
C HIS A 10 -25.10 42.20 3.97
N VAL A 11 -26.01 42.94 4.59
CA VAL A 11 -27.21 42.39 5.23
C VAL A 11 -28.14 41.78 4.17
N LEU A 12 -28.49 42.52 3.11
CA LEU A 12 -29.30 42.02 2.00
C LEU A 12 -28.68 40.79 1.34
N LEU A 13 -27.38 40.83 1.05
CA LEU A 13 -26.67 39.70 0.46
C LEU A 13 -26.61 38.49 1.40
N SER A 14 -26.53 38.70 2.71
CA SER A 14 -26.63 37.61 3.70
C SER A 14 -28.01 36.97 3.73
N TYR A 15 -29.09 37.73 3.55
CA TYR A 15 -30.44 37.17 3.44
C TYR A 15 -30.66 36.42 2.12
N ILE A 16 -30.11 36.93 1.02
CA ILE A 16 -30.19 36.27 -0.31
C ILE A 16 -29.37 34.97 -0.34
N LEU A 17 -28.24 34.92 0.37
CA LEU A 17 -27.36 33.75 0.41
C LEU A 17 -27.70 32.74 1.53
N ARG A 18 -28.56 33.09 2.50
CA ARG A 18 -28.99 32.19 3.59
C ARG A 18 -29.58 30.85 3.11
N PRO A 19 -30.47 30.79 2.10
CA PRO A 19 -30.98 29.52 1.58
C PRO A 19 -29.88 28.65 0.98
N VAL A 20 -28.90 29.29 0.33
CA VAL A 20 -27.75 28.60 -0.26
C VAL A 20 -26.83 28.06 0.84
N LEU A 21 -26.66 28.78 1.95
CA LEU A 21 -25.88 28.33 3.11
C LEU A 21 -26.51 27.12 3.82
N LEU A 22 -27.84 26.94 3.78
CA LEU A 22 -28.49 25.71 4.29
C LEU A 22 -28.09 24.45 3.49
N TRP A 23 -27.68 24.62 2.24
CA TRP A 23 -27.17 23.53 1.40
C TRP A 23 -25.68 23.25 1.63
N VAL A 24 -24.96 24.15 2.31
CA VAL A 24 -23.52 24.00 2.54
C VAL A 24 -23.28 23.06 3.70
N GLN A 25 -22.58 21.95 3.43
CA GLN A 25 -22.01 21.10 4.46
C GLN A 25 -20.51 21.36 4.50
N THR A 26 -20.03 21.84 5.64
CA THR A 26 -18.64 22.19 5.85
C THR A 26 -17.97 21.18 6.78
N THR A 27 -16.95 20.51 6.25
CA THR A 27 -15.96 19.77 7.04
C THR A 27 -14.86 20.75 7.44
N VAL A 28 -14.43 20.71 8.69
CA VAL A 28 -13.47 21.65 9.26
C VAL A 28 -12.24 20.89 9.68
N HIS A 29 -11.07 21.36 9.27
CA HIS A 29 -9.79 20.74 9.63
C HIS A 29 -8.92 21.74 10.40
N PRO A 30 -8.31 21.31 11.53
CA PRO A 30 -8.47 20.00 12.18
C PRO A 30 -9.82 19.86 12.92
N ASP A 31 -10.23 18.62 13.23
CA ASP A 31 -11.54 18.32 13.84
C ASP A 31 -11.72 18.95 15.24
N ASN A 32 -10.65 18.96 16.05
CA ASN A 32 -10.59 19.60 17.38
C ASN A 32 -10.14 21.07 17.27
N LEU A 33 -10.89 21.87 16.53
CA LEU A 33 -10.48 23.24 16.20
C LEU A 33 -10.23 24.17 17.42
N PRO A 34 -11.06 24.18 18.48
CA PRO A 34 -10.84 25.07 19.62
C PRO A 34 -9.56 24.75 20.40
N GLU A 35 -9.27 23.46 20.61
CA GLU A 35 -8.02 23.01 21.26
C GLU A 35 -6.81 23.32 20.39
N PHE A 36 -6.90 23.07 19.07
CA PHE A 36 -5.80 23.31 18.14
C PHE A 36 -5.38 24.79 18.04
N LEU A 37 -6.34 25.71 18.14
CA LEU A 37 -6.06 27.14 18.00
C LEU A 37 -5.56 27.80 19.29
N GLU A 38 -5.73 27.19 20.46
CA GLU A 38 -5.31 27.73 21.77
C GLU A 38 -5.52 29.24 21.91
N LEU A 39 -6.71 29.74 21.54
CA LEU A 39 -6.98 31.18 21.49
C LEU A 39 -6.95 31.77 22.90
N ASN A 40 -6.12 32.80 23.10
CA ASN A 40 -6.06 33.54 24.35
C ASN A 40 -6.98 34.79 24.29
N GLU A 41 -6.98 35.63 25.32
CA GLU A 41 -7.82 36.85 25.36
C GLU A 41 -7.46 37.90 24.31
N ASN A 42 -6.44 37.63 23.51
CA ASN A 42 -5.95 38.50 22.48
C ASN A 42 -6.92 38.63 21.30
N PRO A 43 -6.82 39.73 20.54
CA PRO A 43 -7.55 39.91 19.29
C PRO A 43 -7.11 38.91 18.23
N VAL A 44 -8.08 38.42 17.46
CA VAL A 44 -7.88 37.42 16.41
C VAL A 44 -8.04 38.04 15.02
N ILE A 45 -7.12 37.70 14.12
CA ILE A 45 -7.12 38.15 12.74
C ILE A 45 -7.19 36.92 11.84
N TYR A 46 -8.39 36.63 11.34
CA TYR A 46 -8.57 35.60 10.34
C TYR A 46 -8.15 36.14 8.97
N VAL A 47 -7.24 35.45 8.29
CA VAL A 47 -6.79 35.84 6.96
C VAL A 47 -7.30 34.83 5.95
N LEU A 48 -8.04 35.29 4.96
CA LEU A 48 -8.44 34.53 3.79
C LEU A 48 -7.49 34.82 2.61
N PRO A 49 -7.20 33.85 1.73
CA PRO A 49 -6.27 34.02 0.62
C PRO A 49 -6.78 35.07 -0.40
N LYS A 50 -8.07 35.06 -0.72
CA LYS A 50 -8.70 35.93 -1.71
C LYS A 50 -10.05 36.47 -1.25
N ARG A 51 -10.49 37.54 -1.91
CA ARG A 51 -11.71 38.27 -1.52
C ARG A 51 -12.98 37.55 -2.01
N SER A 52 -13.64 36.85 -1.09
CA SER A 52 -14.92 36.17 -1.34
C SER A 52 -15.89 36.39 -0.18
N ILE A 53 -17.09 36.90 -0.48
CA ILE A 53 -18.14 37.10 0.54
C ILE A 53 -18.68 35.75 1.02
N ILE A 54 -18.76 34.77 0.11
CA ILE A 54 -19.23 33.44 0.46
C ILE A 54 -18.24 32.76 1.40
N ASP A 55 -16.93 32.87 1.12
CA ASP A 55 -15.87 32.31 1.98
C ASP A 55 -15.89 32.95 3.37
N TYR A 56 -16.15 34.26 3.45
CA TYR A 56 -16.36 34.97 4.71
C TYR A 56 -17.62 34.50 5.46
N LEU A 57 -18.74 34.26 4.77
CA LEU A 57 -19.96 33.74 5.39
C LEU A 57 -19.77 32.32 5.93
N VAL A 58 -19.01 31.48 5.21
CA VAL A 58 -18.62 30.14 5.70
C VAL A 58 -17.72 30.24 6.91
N LEU A 59 -16.74 31.15 6.91
CA LEU A 59 -15.91 31.43 8.10
C LEU A 59 -16.79 31.82 9.30
N LEU A 60 -17.74 32.76 9.12
CA LEU A 60 -18.69 33.13 10.19
C LEU A 60 -19.49 31.93 10.71
N MET A 61 -19.96 31.07 9.79
CA MET A 61 -20.71 29.87 10.15
C MET A 61 -19.86 28.90 10.97
N VAL A 62 -18.60 28.67 10.58
CA VAL A 62 -17.67 27.82 11.32
C VAL A 62 -17.32 28.42 12.67
N CYS A 63 -17.02 29.73 12.74
CA CYS A 63 -16.76 30.41 14.00
C CYS A 63 -17.93 30.24 14.99
N ARG A 64 -19.17 30.42 14.53
CA ARG A 64 -20.36 30.17 15.38
C ARG A 64 -20.49 28.72 15.83
N ARG A 65 -20.27 27.77 14.91
CA ARG A 65 -20.39 26.33 15.19
C ARG A 65 -19.41 25.86 16.26
N TYR A 66 -18.20 26.41 16.27
CA TYR A 66 -17.12 26.03 17.19
C TYR A 66 -16.90 27.02 18.34
N GLY A 67 -17.80 28.00 18.52
CA GLY A 67 -17.70 28.98 19.60
C GLY A 67 -16.51 29.95 19.51
N LEU A 68 -15.97 30.17 18.31
CA LEU A 68 -14.83 31.07 18.07
C LEU A 68 -15.29 32.53 17.91
N PRO A 69 -14.40 33.53 18.16
CA PRO A 69 -14.70 34.93 17.96
C PRO A 69 -15.20 35.26 16.54
N GLU A 70 -16.37 35.89 16.41
CA GLU A 70 -16.94 36.23 15.10
C GLU A 70 -16.17 37.38 14.43
N PRO A 71 -15.59 37.18 13.23
CA PRO A 71 -14.88 38.25 12.53
C PRO A 71 -15.80 39.32 11.95
N ASP A 72 -15.42 40.60 12.07
CA ASP A 72 -15.99 41.71 11.28
C ASP A 72 -15.11 42.02 10.05
N LEU A 73 -15.68 42.64 9.01
CA LEU A 73 -14.97 43.10 7.81
C LEU A 73 -14.38 44.51 7.97
N GLY A 74 -14.38 45.05 9.20
CA GLY A 74 -13.91 46.38 9.56
C GLY A 74 -12.43 46.46 9.95
N LEU A 75 -11.92 47.69 10.03
CA LEU A 75 -10.56 48.01 10.51
C LEU A 75 -10.54 48.55 11.96
N ASP A 76 -11.71 48.74 12.56
CA ASP A 76 -11.84 49.29 13.92
C ASP A 76 -11.65 48.21 14.97
N PHE A 77 -10.45 48.18 15.56
CA PHE A 77 -10.13 47.42 16.75
C PHE A 77 -10.61 48.18 17.99
N THR A 78 -11.80 47.86 18.49
CA THR A 78 -12.29 48.39 19.78
C THR A 78 -12.44 47.25 20.78
N ARG A 79 -12.28 47.50 22.09
CA ARG A 79 -12.39 46.48 23.18
C ARG A 79 -13.66 45.61 23.14
N LYS A 80 -14.70 46.00 22.38
CA LYS A 80 -15.94 45.25 22.15
C LYS A 80 -15.93 44.30 20.94
N ARG A 81 -14.94 44.36 20.05
CA ARG A 81 -14.84 43.55 18.81
C ARG A 81 -13.48 42.88 18.72
N ARG A 82 -13.42 41.61 19.17
CA ARG A 82 -12.17 40.85 19.35
C ARG A 82 -11.68 40.10 18.09
N ALA A 83 -12.40 40.14 16.96
CA ALA A 83 -11.95 39.46 15.74
C ALA A 83 -12.26 40.22 14.44
N ILE A 84 -11.34 40.13 13.47
CA ILE A 84 -11.49 40.68 12.13
C ILE A 84 -11.15 39.66 11.05
N CYS A 85 -11.69 39.85 9.84
CA CYS A 85 -11.32 39.08 8.66
C CYS A 85 -10.58 39.96 7.63
N LEU A 86 -9.41 39.49 7.20
CA LEU A 86 -8.56 40.13 6.18
C LEU A 86 -8.49 39.27 4.93
N PHE A 87 -8.31 39.91 3.77
CA PHE A 87 -8.07 39.23 2.50
C PHE A 87 -6.65 39.53 2.01
N LEU A 88 -5.88 38.48 1.67
CA LEU A 88 -4.47 38.62 1.27
C LEU A 88 -4.33 39.21 -0.14
N GLU A 89 -5.19 38.83 -1.09
CA GLU A 89 -5.18 39.31 -2.48
C GLU A 89 -6.49 39.98 -2.92
N LYS A 90 -6.40 40.83 -3.97
CA LYS A 90 -7.50 41.71 -4.43
C LYS A 90 -8.40 41.11 -5.53
N THR A 91 -8.08 39.97 -6.11
CA THR A 91 -8.76 39.51 -7.33
C THR A 91 -10.23 39.18 -7.05
N GLY A 92 -11.11 39.70 -7.92
CA GLY A 92 -12.57 39.66 -7.82
C GLY A 92 -13.20 40.78 -8.65
N PRO A 93 -14.42 40.61 -9.20
CA PRO A 93 -15.01 41.50 -10.23
C PRO A 93 -15.43 42.89 -9.70
N ILE A 94 -15.36 43.13 -8.39
CA ILE A 94 -15.76 44.41 -7.79
C ILE A 94 -14.58 45.39 -7.88
N LYS A 95 -14.40 46.02 -9.06
CA LYS A 95 -13.38 47.05 -9.33
C LYS A 95 -13.58 48.36 -8.54
N ARG A 96 -14.61 48.50 -7.69
CA ARG A 96 -15.07 49.81 -7.18
C ARG A 96 -14.96 50.08 -5.68
N ILE A 97 -14.18 49.30 -4.93
CA ILE A 97 -13.80 49.69 -3.56
C ILE A 97 -12.37 50.23 -3.59
N ARG A 98 -12.25 51.52 -3.90
CA ARG A 98 -11.05 52.31 -3.62
C ARG A 98 -11.06 52.65 -2.13
N LYS A 99 -10.04 52.17 -1.39
CA LYS A 99 -9.09 53.08 -0.69
C LYS A 99 -7.92 52.43 0.06
N LEU A 100 -7.82 51.11 0.22
CA LEU A 100 -6.64 50.51 0.85
C LEU A 100 -6.08 49.34 0.03
N LYS A 101 -4.74 49.28 -0.11
CA LYS A 101 -4.05 48.06 -0.59
C LYS A 101 -4.05 47.06 0.58
N PRO A 102 -4.17 45.73 0.37
CA PRO A 102 -3.97 44.73 1.42
C PRO A 102 -2.64 44.93 2.16
N SER A 103 -1.62 45.40 1.43
CA SER A 103 -0.34 45.81 1.99
C SER A 103 -0.44 46.96 3.00
N HIS A 104 -1.44 47.83 2.92
CA HIS A 104 -1.68 48.90 3.90
C HIS A 104 -2.47 48.42 5.11
N VAL A 105 -3.30 47.38 4.98
CA VAL A 105 -4.05 46.85 6.13
C VAL A 105 -3.16 45.98 7.01
N LEU A 106 -2.40 45.04 6.41
CA LEU A 106 -1.37 44.30 7.14
C LEU A 106 -0.34 45.25 7.77
N LEU A 107 0.05 46.31 7.06
CA LEU A 107 0.96 47.34 7.58
C LEU A 107 0.35 48.12 8.74
N HIS A 108 -0.94 48.47 8.70
CA HIS A 108 -1.61 49.13 9.82
C HIS A 108 -1.70 48.22 11.05
N VAL A 109 -1.99 46.93 10.84
CA VAL A 109 -2.01 45.93 11.91
C VAL A 109 -0.62 45.76 12.52
N VAL A 110 0.44 45.70 11.70
CA VAL A 110 1.83 45.62 12.17
C VAL A 110 2.24 46.90 12.91
N GLN A 111 1.84 48.08 12.42
CA GLN A 111 2.08 49.36 13.09
C GLN A 111 1.47 49.39 14.49
N GLN A 112 0.20 48.96 14.63
CA GLN A 112 -0.49 48.89 15.92
C GLN A 112 0.09 47.83 16.86
N ALA A 113 0.67 46.75 16.31
CA ALA A 113 1.36 45.75 17.10
C ALA A 113 2.71 46.24 17.65
N ASN A 114 3.39 47.16 16.92
CA ASN A 114 4.71 47.67 17.29
C ASN A 114 4.68 48.94 18.18
N GLU A 115 3.52 49.46 18.56
CA GLU A 115 3.41 50.58 19.51
C GLU A 115 3.75 50.15 20.96
N LYS A 116 4.15 51.09 21.84
CA LYS A 116 4.66 50.81 23.21
C LYS A 116 3.69 50.05 24.15
N ASN A 117 2.39 50.04 23.83
CA ASN A 117 1.33 49.22 24.44
C ASN A 117 0.64 48.34 23.38
N GLY A 118 1.44 47.81 22.46
CA GLY A 118 1.01 47.20 21.21
C GLY A 118 0.04 46.04 21.38
N MET A 119 -0.90 45.97 20.45
CA MET A 119 -1.93 44.93 20.46
C MET A 119 -1.32 43.58 20.08
N LYS A 120 -1.33 42.61 21.02
CA LYS A 120 -0.86 41.24 20.77
C LYS A 120 -1.86 40.45 19.94
N ALA A 121 -1.98 40.72 18.64
CA ALA A 121 -2.97 40.00 17.81
C ALA A 121 -2.45 38.62 17.33
N GLN A 122 -3.32 37.62 17.32
CA GLN A 122 -3.07 36.31 16.72
C GLN A 122 -3.56 36.28 15.26
N ILE A 123 -2.68 35.97 14.32
CA ILE A 123 -3.04 35.78 12.91
C ILE A 123 -3.34 34.31 12.66
N ILE A 124 -4.50 34.04 12.04
CA ILE A 124 -4.96 32.70 11.70
C ILE A 124 -5.22 32.64 10.20
N PRO A 125 -4.41 31.92 9.41
CA PRO A 125 -4.73 31.67 8.02
C PRO A 125 -5.90 30.69 7.92
N VAL A 126 -6.90 31.04 7.12
CA VAL A 126 -8.09 30.21 6.85
C VAL A 126 -8.21 30.00 5.36
N SER A 127 -8.37 28.74 4.95
CA SER A 127 -8.54 28.36 3.54
C SER A 127 -9.82 27.57 3.33
N PRO A 128 -10.88 28.24 2.86
CA PRO A 128 -12.08 27.57 2.37
C PRO A 128 -11.82 27.00 0.98
N PHE A 129 -11.97 25.69 0.83
CA PHE A 129 -11.87 24.98 -0.44
C PHE A 129 -13.25 24.45 -0.84
N TRP A 130 -13.69 24.80 -2.05
CA TRP A 130 -14.98 24.37 -2.58
C TRP A 130 -14.76 23.19 -3.53
N GLY A 131 -14.84 21.97 -2.99
CA GLY A 131 -14.45 20.75 -3.68
C GLY A 131 -12.95 20.53 -3.73
N LYS A 132 -12.51 19.64 -4.63
CA LYS A 132 -11.13 19.15 -4.75
C LYS A 132 -10.53 19.41 -6.14
N ASP A 133 -11.01 20.41 -6.89
CA ASP A 133 -10.49 20.70 -8.25
C ASP A 133 -9.13 21.41 -8.18
N PRO A 134 -8.02 20.81 -8.66
CA PRO A 134 -6.73 21.50 -8.76
C PRO A 134 -6.77 22.74 -9.67
N GLY A 135 -7.76 22.79 -10.57
CA GLY A 135 -7.89 23.76 -11.64
C GLY A 135 -7.27 23.27 -12.94
N ASN A 136 -7.92 23.58 -14.07
CA ASN A 136 -7.52 23.16 -15.41
C ASN A 136 -7.48 24.36 -16.39
N THR A 137 -6.71 24.26 -17.48
CA THR A 137 -6.58 25.28 -18.53
C THR A 137 -7.58 25.15 -19.68
N GLU A 138 -8.37 24.07 -19.75
CA GLU A 138 -9.30 23.88 -20.87
C GLU A 138 -10.45 24.92 -20.90
N PRO A 139 -10.94 25.31 -22.09
CA PRO A 139 -12.10 26.19 -22.25
C PRO A 139 -13.39 25.35 -22.29
N SER A 140 -14.16 25.31 -21.20
CA SER A 140 -15.48 24.66 -21.20
C SER A 140 -16.45 25.39 -20.26
N ILE A 141 -17.74 25.43 -20.60
CA ILE A 141 -18.81 26.03 -19.80
C ILE A 141 -18.92 25.35 -18.42
N PHE A 142 -18.55 24.07 -18.32
CA PHE A 142 -18.46 23.33 -17.06
C PHE A 142 -17.35 23.85 -16.13
N LYS A 143 -16.31 24.52 -16.66
CA LYS A 143 -15.24 25.13 -15.83
C LYS A 143 -15.77 26.22 -14.90
N LEU A 144 -16.81 26.95 -15.33
CA LEU A 144 -17.43 28.02 -14.54
C LEU A 144 -18.14 27.47 -13.29
N ILE A 145 -18.55 26.21 -13.28
CA ILE A 145 -19.37 25.61 -12.22
C ILE A 145 -18.53 24.68 -11.31
N PHE A 146 -17.46 24.09 -11.84
CA PHE A 146 -16.70 23.03 -11.15
C PHE A 146 -15.27 23.40 -10.72
N ASN A 147 -14.66 24.43 -11.30
CA ASN A 147 -13.34 24.88 -10.87
C ASN A 147 -13.47 25.84 -9.69
N ASP A 148 -12.83 25.55 -8.55
CA ASP A 148 -12.60 26.55 -7.50
C ASP A 148 -11.50 27.51 -7.96
N ASP A 149 -11.86 28.25 -9.02
CA ASP A 149 -11.03 29.29 -9.58
C ASP A 149 -10.98 30.42 -8.56
N GLU A 150 -9.78 30.65 -8.09
CA GLU A 150 -9.46 31.66 -7.12
C GLU A 150 -9.84 33.08 -7.61
N ASP A 151 -9.99 33.28 -8.93
CA ASP A 151 -10.42 34.55 -9.52
C ASP A 151 -11.92 34.57 -9.90
N ALA A 152 -12.69 33.58 -9.43
CA ALA A 152 -14.11 33.45 -9.72
C ALA A 152 -14.92 34.67 -9.25
N GLY A 153 -15.81 35.16 -10.13
CA GLY A 153 -16.76 36.20 -9.79
C GLY A 153 -17.85 35.74 -8.82
N TRP A 154 -18.63 36.67 -8.26
CA TRP A 154 -19.70 36.35 -7.30
C TRP A 154 -20.78 35.41 -7.89
N LEU A 155 -21.14 35.60 -9.16
CA LEU A 155 -22.06 34.70 -9.89
C LEU A 155 -21.46 33.31 -10.08
N GLN A 156 -20.18 33.24 -10.43
CA GLN A 156 -19.48 31.98 -10.62
C GLN A 156 -19.38 31.21 -9.29
N LYS A 157 -19.02 31.91 -8.20
CA LYS A 157 -18.97 31.33 -6.85
C LYS A 157 -20.33 30.85 -6.37
N PHE A 158 -21.42 31.52 -6.74
CA PHE A 158 -22.79 31.03 -6.48
C PHE A 158 -23.04 29.66 -7.12
N PHE A 159 -22.71 29.47 -8.40
CA PHE A 159 -22.87 28.17 -9.06
C PHE A 159 -21.92 27.10 -8.51
N ILE A 160 -20.69 27.47 -8.15
CA ILE A 160 -19.74 26.58 -7.44
C ILE A 160 -20.36 26.08 -6.13
N VAL A 161 -20.99 26.96 -5.35
CA VAL A 161 -21.65 26.58 -4.09
C VAL A 161 -22.87 25.68 -4.32
N VAL A 162 -23.66 25.93 -5.35
CA VAL A 162 -24.78 25.04 -5.69
C VAL A 162 -24.27 23.64 -6.06
N ALA A 163 -23.20 23.56 -6.86
CA ALA A 163 -22.65 22.29 -7.34
C ALA A 163 -21.75 21.56 -6.33
N GLN A 164 -21.08 22.27 -5.43
CA GLN A 164 -20.04 21.76 -4.52
C GLN A 164 -20.29 22.09 -3.05
N GLY A 165 -21.41 22.71 -2.71
CA GLY A 165 -21.69 23.18 -1.34
C GLY A 165 -21.69 22.07 -0.29
N ARG A 166 -22.00 20.83 -0.68
CA ARG A 166 -21.91 19.66 0.22
C ARG A 166 -20.49 19.15 0.46
N ASN A 167 -19.52 19.60 -0.34
CA ASN A 167 -18.11 19.20 -0.27
C ASN A 167 -17.24 20.44 -0.02
N ASN A 168 -17.60 21.24 0.99
CA ASN A 168 -16.80 22.39 1.41
C ASN A 168 -15.86 21.96 2.54
N ASN A 169 -14.55 22.17 2.36
CA ASN A 169 -13.55 21.91 3.39
C ASN A 169 -12.92 23.24 3.80
N VAL A 170 -12.96 23.57 5.10
CA VAL A 170 -12.31 24.76 5.64
C VAL A 170 -11.13 24.34 6.49
N HIS A 171 -9.94 24.76 6.09
CA HIS A 171 -8.72 24.47 6.84
C HIS A 171 -8.26 25.71 7.60
N PHE A 172 -8.04 25.55 8.90
CA PHE A 172 -7.40 26.54 9.75
C PHE A 172 -5.93 26.17 9.91
N GLY A 173 -5.03 27.12 9.62
CA GLY A 173 -3.62 26.94 9.93
C GLY A 173 -3.27 27.36 11.35
N LEU A 174 -2.05 26.98 11.78
CA LEU A 174 -1.55 27.32 13.11
C LEU A 174 -1.56 28.84 13.34
N PRO A 175 -2.06 29.31 14.50
CA PRO A 175 -2.04 30.71 14.85
C PRO A 175 -0.59 31.15 15.09
N PHE A 176 -0.25 32.37 14.64
CA PHE A 176 1.04 32.98 14.96
C PHE A 176 0.89 34.44 15.36
N THR A 177 1.72 34.89 16.30
CA THR A 177 1.73 36.28 16.77
C THR A 177 2.63 37.16 15.91
N ILE A 178 2.25 38.43 15.78
CA ILE A 178 2.96 39.41 14.94
C ILE A 178 4.38 39.68 15.47
N GLU A 179 4.55 39.66 16.80
CA GLU A 179 5.83 39.92 17.49
C GLU A 179 6.97 39.02 17.02
N LYS A 180 6.69 37.74 16.72
CA LYS A 180 7.71 36.79 16.24
C LYS A 180 8.19 37.08 14.82
N ALA A 181 7.49 37.94 14.06
CA ALA A 181 7.76 38.24 12.67
C ALA A 181 8.11 39.71 12.40
N ALA A 182 8.07 40.56 13.42
CA ALA A 182 8.24 42.01 13.31
C ALA A 182 9.71 42.42 13.51
N ASP A 183 10.30 43.02 12.48
CA ASP A 183 11.53 43.82 12.55
C ASP A 183 11.19 45.30 12.87
N GLU A 184 12.20 46.13 13.19
CA GLU A 184 12.03 47.58 13.45
C GLU A 184 11.33 48.33 12.29
N ASN A 185 11.42 47.80 11.06
CA ASN A 185 10.77 48.35 9.89
C ASN A 185 9.41 47.68 9.60
N ASN A 186 8.33 48.38 9.94
CA ASN A 186 6.94 47.95 9.74
C ASN A 186 6.61 47.50 8.30
N GLU A 187 7.22 48.11 7.27
CA GLU A 187 6.98 47.71 5.88
C GLU A 187 7.58 46.35 5.54
N LEU A 188 8.81 46.08 6.03
CA LEU A 188 9.49 44.81 5.80
C LEU A 188 8.76 43.68 6.51
N SER A 189 8.35 43.91 7.76
CA SER A 189 7.54 43.00 8.57
C SER A 189 6.23 42.63 7.87
N ALA A 190 5.48 43.62 7.34
CA ALA A 190 4.26 43.36 6.60
C ALA A 190 4.50 42.57 5.29
N ARG A 191 5.61 42.80 4.58
CA ARG A 191 5.98 42.04 3.38
C ARG A 191 6.37 40.59 3.72
N LYS A 192 7.10 40.39 4.82
CA LYS A 192 7.51 39.07 5.32
C LYS A 192 6.30 38.23 5.73
N ILE A 193 5.40 38.79 6.54
CA ILE A 193 4.14 38.14 6.94
C ILE A 193 3.30 37.78 5.70
N ARG A 194 3.17 38.71 4.75
CA ARG A 194 2.44 38.45 3.49
C ARG A 194 3.07 37.31 2.68
N ARG A 195 4.41 37.22 2.62
CA ARG A 195 5.13 36.14 1.93
C ARG A 195 4.91 34.79 2.62
N ILE A 196 4.99 34.75 3.95
CA ILE A 196 4.72 33.55 4.76
C ILE A 196 3.29 33.06 4.50
N LEU A 197 2.30 33.96 4.61
CA LEU A 197 0.89 33.62 4.34
C LEU A 197 0.66 33.13 2.90
N ARG A 198 1.30 33.76 1.90
CA ARG A 198 1.23 33.28 0.50
C ARG A 198 1.81 31.88 0.33
N ILE A 199 2.95 31.59 0.95
CA ILE A 199 3.58 30.27 0.91
C ILE A 199 2.68 29.25 1.61
N HIS A 200 2.14 29.60 2.78
CA HIS A 200 1.20 28.77 3.53
C HIS A 200 -0.04 28.42 2.69
N PHE A 201 -0.75 29.42 2.14
CA PHE A 201 -1.93 29.19 1.32
C PHE A 201 -1.64 28.36 0.07
N ARG A 202 -0.48 28.58 -0.58
CA ARG A 202 -0.07 27.79 -1.73
C ARG A 202 0.22 26.34 -1.37
N ARG A 203 0.94 26.08 -0.27
CA ARG A 203 1.21 24.72 0.24
C ARG A 203 -0.09 24.01 0.58
N GLN A 204 -0.93 24.65 1.38
CA GLN A 204 -2.22 24.10 1.78
C GLN A 204 -3.14 23.82 0.58
N ARG A 205 -3.17 24.71 -0.42
CA ARG A 205 -3.89 24.47 -1.67
C ARG A 205 -3.36 23.24 -2.41
N ASN A 206 -2.04 23.13 -2.56
CA ASN A 206 -1.43 21.99 -3.25
C ASN A 206 -1.67 20.67 -2.51
N GLN A 207 -1.72 20.68 -1.18
CA GLN A 207 -2.01 19.51 -0.34
C GLN A 207 -3.47 19.05 -0.52
N VAL A 208 -4.42 19.98 -0.57
CA VAL A 208 -5.87 19.67 -0.62
C VAL A 208 -6.38 19.44 -2.05
N LEU A 209 -5.96 20.27 -3.01
CA LEU A 209 -6.46 20.23 -4.39
C LEU A 209 -5.51 19.50 -5.34
N GLY A 210 -4.23 19.35 -5.00
CA GLY A 210 -3.19 18.86 -5.90
C GLY A 210 -2.55 19.96 -6.76
N GLN A 211 -1.58 19.58 -7.59
CA GLN A 211 -0.92 20.48 -8.54
C GLN A 211 -1.84 20.80 -9.72
N LYS A 212 -1.70 22.01 -10.29
CA LYS A 212 -2.47 22.41 -11.48
C LYS A 212 -2.19 21.47 -12.64
N LEU A 213 -3.24 20.84 -13.17
CA LEU A 213 -3.17 19.92 -14.29
C LEU A 213 -2.66 20.64 -15.55
N TYR A 214 -1.67 20.06 -16.22
CA TYR A 214 -1.12 20.61 -17.47
C TYR A 214 -1.91 20.16 -18.69
N VAL A 215 -1.86 20.97 -19.75
CA VAL A 215 -2.41 20.59 -21.06
C VAL A 215 -1.60 19.41 -21.59
N ARG A 216 -2.28 18.30 -21.88
CA ARG A 216 -1.64 17.04 -22.31
C ARG A 216 -0.66 17.21 -23.47
N GLU A 217 -0.95 18.04 -24.46
CA GLU A 217 -0.03 18.26 -25.59
C GLU A 217 1.26 19.01 -25.17
N GLN A 218 1.22 19.86 -24.15
CA GLN A 218 2.44 20.47 -23.58
C GLN A 218 3.30 19.42 -22.86
N VAL A 219 2.65 18.49 -22.15
CA VAL A 219 3.31 17.36 -21.50
C VAL A 219 4.00 16.47 -22.54
N ILE A 220 3.28 16.10 -23.60
CA ILE A 220 3.80 15.29 -24.72
C ILE A 220 5.03 15.96 -25.34
N SER A 221 4.93 17.24 -25.69
CA SER A 221 6.03 17.99 -26.31
C SER A 221 7.27 18.06 -25.40
N ARG A 222 7.07 18.26 -24.10
CA ARG A 222 8.16 18.31 -23.12
C ARG A 222 8.87 16.97 -22.95
N ILE A 223 8.11 15.88 -22.91
CA ILE A 223 8.67 14.52 -22.74
C ILE A 223 9.42 14.11 -24.01
N SER A 224 8.83 14.32 -25.19
CA SER A 224 9.46 13.93 -26.46
C SER A 224 10.74 14.71 -26.76
N SER A 225 10.86 15.93 -26.22
CA SER A 225 12.07 16.76 -26.30
C SER A 225 13.01 16.62 -25.10
N GLY A 226 12.72 15.68 -24.19
CA GLY A 226 13.53 15.41 -23.00
C GLY A 226 14.96 14.98 -23.34
N LYS A 227 15.89 15.25 -22.41
CA LYS A 227 17.33 15.01 -22.63
C LYS A 227 17.62 13.54 -22.92
N LEU A 228 17.00 12.61 -22.18
CA LEU A 228 17.21 11.17 -22.40
C LEU A 228 16.68 10.72 -23.76
N VAL A 229 15.51 11.23 -24.15
CA VAL A 229 14.87 10.88 -25.42
C VAL A 229 15.72 11.35 -26.59
N ARG A 230 16.18 12.61 -26.59
CA ARG A 230 17.08 13.14 -27.61
C ARG A 230 18.38 12.34 -27.73
N GLN A 231 19.01 12.00 -26.61
CA GLN A 231 20.23 11.20 -26.61
C GLN A 231 20.03 9.82 -27.25
N GLU A 232 18.92 9.14 -26.97
CA GLU A 232 18.65 7.83 -27.57
C GLU A 232 18.25 7.94 -29.06
N ILE A 233 17.52 9.00 -29.44
CA ILE A 233 17.21 9.29 -30.85
C ILE A 233 18.51 9.52 -31.64
N GLU A 234 19.41 10.37 -31.17
CA GLU A 234 20.67 10.68 -31.84
C GLU A 234 21.54 9.42 -32.03
N LYS A 235 21.66 8.61 -30.98
CA LYS A 235 22.40 7.32 -31.03
C LYS A 235 21.80 6.35 -32.04
N GLU A 236 20.47 6.26 -32.11
CA GLU A 236 19.79 5.32 -33.00
C GLU A 236 19.73 5.84 -34.45
N ALA A 237 19.66 7.16 -34.64
CA ALA A 237 19.65 7.83 -35.93
C ALA A 237 21.00 7.68 -36.67
N LYS A 238 22.12 7.59 -35.94
CA LYS A 238 23.48 7.46 -36.50
C LYS A 238 23.79 8.49 -37.61
N GLY A 239 23.30 9.72 -37.45
CA GLY A 239 23.53 10.83 -38.40
C GLY A 239 22.60 10.88 -39.62
N SER A 240 21.62 9.97 -39.78
CA SER A 240 20.63 10.04 -40.86
C SER A 240 19.50 11.02 -40.51
N GLU A 241 19.32 12.08 -41.31
CA GLU A 241 18.26 13.07 -41.11
C GLU A 241 16.84 12.48 -41.21
N GLN A 242 16.60 11.64 -42.21
CA GLN A 242 15.30 10.99 -42.39
C GLN A 242 14.96 10.12 -41.17
N LYS A 243 15.93 9.31 -40.73
CA LYS A 243 15.76 8.46 -39.56
C LYS A 243 15.54 9.28 -38.29
N LEU A 244 16.24 10.41 -38.13
CA LEU A 244 16.05 11.32 -37.01
C LEU A 244 14.59 11.81 -36.94
N ARG A 245 14.04 12.30 -38.06
CA ARG A 245 12.63 12.74 -38.13
C ARG A 245 11.65 11.62 -37.79
N ASP A 246 11.90 10.41 -38.31
CA ASP A 246 11.04 9.24 -38.05
C ASP A 246 11.06 8.83 -36.57
N LEU A 247 12.24 8.88 -35.93
CA LEU A 247 12.42 8.56 -34.51
C LEU A 247 11.82 9.64 -33.59
N GLU A 248 11.93 10.92 -33.95
CA GLU A 248 11.24 12.01 -33.24
C GLU A 248 9.72 11.86 -33.32
N ALA A 249 9.17 11.56 -34.50
CA ALA A 249 7.75 11.28 -34.67
C ALA A 249 7.31 10.03 -33.87
N ALA A 250 8.16 9.01 -33.79
CA ALA A 250 7.93 7.84 -32.95
C ALA A 250 7.92 8.20 -31.45
N ALA A 251 8.83 9.06 -30.98
CA ALA A 251 8.87 9.52 -29.60
C ALA A 251 7.59 10.29 -29.22
N VAL A 252 7.10 11.17 -30.09
CA VAL A 252 5.82 11.88 -29.89
C VAL A 252 4.64 10.88 -29.83
N ARG A 253 4.62 9.88 -30.70
CA ARG A 253 3.59 8.81 -30.67
C ARG A 253 3.64 8.03 -29.36
N TYR A 254 4.83 7.65 -28.89
CA TYR A 254 4.99 6.96 -27.60
C TYR A 254 4.54 7.83 -26.43
N ALA A 255 4.92 9.10 -26.42
CA ALA A 255 4.50 10.05 -25.39
C ALA A 255 2.97 10.22 -25.37
N ARG A 256 2.32 10.26 -26.54
CA ARG A 256 0.85 10.33 -26.65
C ARG A 256 0.16 9.03 -26.21
N GLU A 257 0.68 7.87 -26.60
CA GLU A 257 0.19 6.56 -26.15
C GLU A 257 0.22 6.46 -24.62
N LEU A 258 1.33 6.88 -24.03
CA LEU A 258 1.63 6.83 -22.61
C LEU A 258 0.75 7.80 -21.80
N SER A 259 0.87 9.10 -22.06
CA SER A 259 0.48 10.18 -21.14
C SER A 259 -1.00 10.19 -20.76
N ALA A 260 -1.29 10.36 -19.46
CA ALA A 260 -2.63 10.59 -18.94
C ALA A 260 -3.25 11.89 -19.49
N ASP A 261 -4.57 12.02 -19.32
CA ASP A 261 -5.39 13.18 -19.74
C ASP A 261 -6.34 13.56 -18.59
N GLN A 262 -5.79 13.63 -17.37
CA GLN A 262 -6.60 13.67 -16.15
C GLN A 262 -7.50 14.92 -16.14
N THR A 263 -8.77 14.73 -15.78
CA THR A 263 -9.71 15.82 -15.58
C THR A 263 -10.44 15.67 -14.26
N TYR A 264 -10.59 16.76 -13.52
CA TYR A 264 -11.27 16.73 -12.23
C TYR A 264 -12.74 16.28 -12.34
N SER A 265 -13.45 16.74 -13.37
CA SER A 265 -14.85 16.33 -13.61
C SER A 265 -14.98 14.82 -13.77
N MET A 266 -14.02 14.18 -14.44
CA MET A 266 -14.00 12.73 -14.55
C MET A 266 -13.67 12.07 -13.22
N VAL A 267 -12.65 12.53 -12.50
CA VAL A 267 -12.29 12.03 -11.17
C VAL A 267 -13.49 12.04 -10.23
N ARG A 268 -14.24 13.15 -10.18
CA ARG A 268 -15.46 13.26 -9.37
C ARG A 268 -16.57 12.31 -9.83
N THR A 269 -16.76 12.17 -11.14
CA THR A 269 -17.75 11.22 -11.68
C THR A 269 -17.39 9.79 -11.29
N PHE A 270 -16.10 9.45 -11.37
CA PHE A 270 -15.57 8.17 -10.93
C PHE A 270 -15.80 7.95 -9.44
N GLU A 271 -15.53 8.93 -8.58
CA GLU A 271 -15.77 8.81 -7.13
C GLU A 271 -17.22 8.43 -6.82
N ILE A 272 -18.21 9.12 -7.42
CA ILE A 272 -19.64 8.82 -7.19
C ILE A 272 -20.00 7.41 -7.69
N VAL A 273 -19.54 7.05 -8.89
CA VAL A 273 -19.85 5.75 -9.51
C VAL A 273 -19.18 4.61 -8.72
N LEU A 274 -17.92 4.80 -8.33
CA LEU A 274 -17.15 3.83 -7.56
C LEU A 274 -17.71 3.69 -6.14
N GLY A 275 -18.11 4.76 -5.47
CA GLY A 275 -18.77 4.68 -4.16
C GLY A 275 -20.02 3.78 -4.21
N LYS A 276 -20.86 3.93 -5.24
CA LYS A 276 -22.00 3.03 -5.46
C LYS A 276 -21.58 1.60 -5.78
N LEU A 277 -20.53 1.44 -6.59
CA LEU A 277 -19.99 0.13 -6.94
C LEU A 277 -19.49 -0.63 -5.70
N TRP A 278 -18.68 0.02 -4.86
CA TRP A 278 -18.11 -0.56 -3.65
C TRP A 278 -19.18 -0.89 -2.62
N ASN A 279 -20.14 0.02 -2.38
CA ASN A 279 -21.24 -0.26 -1.45
C ASN A 279 -22.13 -1.41 -1.92
N LYS A 280 -22.33 -1.56 -3.23
CA LYS A 280 -23.17 -2.61 -3.79
C LYS A 280 -22.49 -3.98 -3.85
N LEU A 281 -21.23 -4.02 -4.30
CA LEU A 281 -20.50 -5.27 -4.50
C LEU A 281 -19.83 -5.75 -3.20
N PHE A 282 -19.26 -4.81 -2.46
CA PHE A 282 -18.36 -5.05 -1.33
C PHE A 282 -18.85 -4.37 -0.04
N SER A 283 -20.11 -3.97 0.09
CA SER A 283 -20.63 -3.36 1.34
C SER A 283 -19.81 -2.17 1.89
N GLY A 284 -18.97 -1.55 1.05
CA GLY A 284 -18.01 -0.51 1.43
C GLY A 284 -16.55 -0.88 1.24
N VAL A 285 -15.68 0.09 1.55
CA VAL A 285 -14.22 -0.06 1.57
C VAL A 285 -13.74 0.31 2.96
N GLU A 286 -12.86 -0.51 3.53
CA GLU A 286 -12.23 -0.24 4.81
C GLU A 286 -10.76 0.13 4.58
N ILE A 287 -10.35 1.30 5.10
CA ILE A 287 -9.01 1.85 4.94
C ILE A 287 -8.30 1.77 6.28
N ALA A 288 -7.18 1.04 6.32
CA ALA A 288 -6.28 1.00 7.47
C ALA A 288 -5.09 1.96 7.26
N ASN A 289 -4.70 2.59 8.36
CA ASN A 289 -3.61 3.57 8.44
C ASN A 289 -3.72 4.78 7.47
N PRO A 290 -4.91 5.40 7.28
CA PRO A 290 -5.09 6.51 6.35
C PRO A 290 -4.25 7.76 6.70
N GLU A 291 -3.82 7.90 7.95
CA GLU A 291 -3.00 8.99 8.45
C GLU A 291 -1.59 9.03 7.85
N ILE A 292 -1.04 7.88 7.41
CA ILE A 292 0.31 7.79 6.82
C ILE A 292 0.45 8.69 5.59
N PRO A 293 -0.31 8.48 4.49
CA PRO A 293 -0.20 9.33 3.31
C PRO A 293 -0.64 10.78 3.57
N MET A 294 -1.57 11.00 4.51
CA MET A 294 -2.01 12.35 4.88
C MET A 294 -0.89 13.16 5.53
N LYS A 295 -0.13 12.55 6.46
CA LYS A 295 1.01 13.19 7.11
C LYS A 295 2.13 13.49 6.11
N LEU A 296 2.47 12.54 5.24
CA LEU A 296 3.50 12.73 4.22
C LEU A 296 3.15 13.85 3.24
N ALA A 297 1.89 13.90 2.79
CA ALA A 297 1.41 15.00 1.96
C ALA A 297 1.49 16.34 2.69
N ALA A 298 1.16 16.39 3.99
CA ALA A 298 1.26 17.60 4.81
C ALA A 298 2.70 18.09 4.98
N GLU A 299 3.68 17.18 4.93
CA GLU A 299 5.13 17.45 4.98
C GLU A 299 5.75 17.72 3.59
N ASP A 300 4.92 17.95 2.56
CA ASP A 300 5.33 18.23 1.16
C ASP A 300 6.16 17.09 0.50
N TYR A 301 5.94 15.82 0.88
CA TYR A 301 6.52 14.66 0.20
C TYR A 301 5.79 14.32 -1.09
N GLU A 302 6.55 13.92 -2.10
CA GLU A 302 6.01 13.30 -3.31
C GLU A 302 5.77 11.82 -3.09
N ILE A 303 4.52 11.40 -3.20
CA ILE A 303 4.09 10.06 -2.81
C ILE A 303 4.07 9.13 -4.03
N VAL A 304 4.77 8.00 -3.89
CA VAL A 304 4.74 6.88 -4.83
C VAL A 304 4.06 5.69 -4.17
N TYR A 305 2.83 5.38 -4.57
CA TYR A 305 2.06 4.25 -4.07
C TYR A 305 2.44 2.96 -4.82
N LEU A 306 2.78 1.92 -4.08
CA LEU A 306 3.16 0.60 -4.61
C LEU A 306 2.16 -0.47 -4.14
N PRO A 307 0.98 -0.58 -4.79
CA PRO A 307 -0.03 -1.56 -4.43
C PRO A 307 0.28 -3.01 -4.83
N THR A 308 -0.15 -3.96 -4.01
CA THR A 308 -0.30 -5.39 -4.43
C THR A 308 -1.35 -5.53 -5.52
N HIS A 309 -1.28 -6.57 -6.34
CA HIS A 309 -2.25 -6.79 -7.41
C HIS A 309 -3.02 -8.12 -7.24
N ARG A 310 -4.30 -8.01 -6.89
CA ARG A 310 -5.21 -9.13 -6.62
C ARG A 310 -6.40 -9.19 -7.61
N SER A 311 -6.94 -8.04 -8.01
CA SER A 311 -8.14 -7.93 -8.86
C SER A 311 -7.97 -6.89 -9.97
N HIS A 312 -8.79 -6.95 -11.03
CA HIS A 312 -8.84 -5.86 -12.00
C HIS A 312 -9.38 -4.55 -11.43
N LEU A 313 -10.04 -4.58 -10.27
CA LEU A 313 -10.57 -3.39 -9.62
C LEU A 313 -9.54 -2.61 -8.79
N ASP A 314 -8.34 -3.14 -8.58
CA ASP A 314 -7.33 -2.54 -7.68
C ASP A 314 -6.93 -1.12 -8.09
N TYR A 315 -6.78 -0.86 -9.40
CA TYR A 315 -6.47 0.47 -9.94
C TYR A 315 -7.55 1.50 -9.56
N LEU A 316 -8.81 1.05 -9.50
CA LEU A 316 -9.94 1.89 -9.14
C LEU A 316 -10.00 2.07 -7.63
N LEU A 317 -9.68 1.03 -6.87
CA LEU A 317 -9.69 1.04 -5.41
C LEU A 317 -8.64 2.02 -4.84
N VAL A 318 -7.40 1.97 -5.34
CA VAL A 318 -6.34 2.88 -4.88
C VAL A 318 -6.69 4.34 -5.18
N ASN A 319 -7.13 4.63 -6.41
CA ASN A 319 -7.52 6.00 -6.78
C ASN A 319 -8.72 6.49 -5.96
N TYR A 320 -9.72 5.64 -5.74
CA TYR A 320 -10.91 5.95 -4.95
C TYR A 320 -10.55 6.24 -3.48
N THR A 321 -9.77 5.38 -2.85
CA THR A 321 -9.40 5.50 -1.43
C THR A 321 -8.54 6.73 -1.18
N VAL A 322 -7.50 6.97 -1.99
CA VAL A 322 -6.64 8.17 -1.86
C VAL A 322 -7.47 9.45 -2.00
N TYR A 323 -8.37 9.50 -3.00
CA TYR A 323 -9.25 10.64 -3.18
C TYR A 323 -10.23 10.83 -2.02
N HIS A 324 -10.80 9.74 -1.50
CA HIS A 324 -11.72 9.77 -0.36
C HIS A 324 -11.02 10.24 0.92
N SER A 325 -9.74 9.93 1.11
CA SER A 325 -8.89 10.42 2.20
C SER A 325 -8.49 11.90 2.08
N GLY A 326 -8.97 12.62 1.06
CA GLY A 326 -8.70 14.06 0.90
C GLY A 326 -7.42 14.38 0.13
N LEU A 327 -6.79 13.38 -0.48
CA LEU A 327 -5.54 13.53 -1.23
C LEU A 327 -5.79 13.55 -2.75
N PRO A 328 -4.90 14.16 -3.54
CA PRO A 328 -5.01 14.16 -4.99
C PRO A 328 -4.88 12.74 -5.58
N CYS A 329 -5.70 12.42 -6.58
CA CYS A 329 -5.65 11.11 -7.25
C CYS A 329 -4.29 10.88 -7.91
N PRO A 330 -3.65 9.72 -7.67
CA PRO A 330 -2.38 9.40 -8.29
C PRO A 330 -2.50 9.11 -9.79
N HIS A 331 -1.45 9.47 -10.53
CA HIS A 331 -1.25 9.00 -11.88
C HIS A 331 -0.90 7.52 -11.83
N THR A 332 -1.78 6.67 -12.37
CA THR A 332 -1.67 5.22 -12.19
C THR A 332 -1.19 4.55 -13.47
N ALA A 333 -0.10 3.78 -13.39
CA ALA A 333 0.37 2.96 -14.50
C ALA A 333 -0.59 1.79 -14.75
N ALA A 334 -1.11 1.70 -15.98
CA ALA A 334 -2.02 0.65 -16.41
C ALA A 334 -1.42 -0.10 -17.61
N GLY A 335 -1.68 -1.41 -17.71
CA GLY A 335 -1.30 -2.17 -18.90
C GLY A 335 -2.05 -1.68 -20.14
N ILE A 336 -1.38 -1.57 -21.29
CA ILE A 336 -1.97 -1.12 -22.55
C ILE A 336 -3.17 -1.96 -23.01
N ASN A 337 -3.30 -3.20 -22.54
CA ASN A 337 -4.46 -4.06 -22.75
C ASN A 337 -5.77 -3.50 -22.14
N LEU A 338 -5.67 -2.52 -21.24
CA LEU A 338 -6.83 -1.80 -20.68
C LEU A 338 -7.22 -0.57 -21.52
N ASN A 339 -6.43 -0.20 -22.54
CA ASN A 339 -6.69 0.95 -23.39
C ASN A 339 -7.60 0.59 -24.58
N PHE A 340 -8.85 0.22 -24.30
CA PHE A 340 -9.88 -0.04 -25.33
C PHE A 340 -11.05 0.93 -25.19
N PHE A 341 -11.66 1.36 -26.28
CA PHE A 341 -12.84 2.22 -26.20
C PHE A 341 -14.06 1.43 -25.67
N PRO A 342 -14.85 1.99 -24.74
CA PRO A 342 -14.75 3.33 -24.15
C PRO A 342 -13.87 3.41 -22.88
N MET A 343 -13.50 2.28 -22.27
CA MET A 343 -12.83 2.24 -20.96
C MET A 343 -11.50 3.01 -20.91
N GLY A 344 -10.66 2.89 -21.95
CA GLY A 344 -9.38 3.59 -22.05
C GLY A 344 -9.54 5.11 -22.02
N TRP A 345 -10.60 5.64 -22.62
CA TRP A 345 -10.92 7.07 -22.58
C TRP A 345 -11.27 7.53 -21.16
N PHE A 346 -12.08 6.75 -20.45
CA PHE A 346 -12.46 7.01 -19.06
C PHE A 346 -11.26 6.95 -18.11
N LEU A 347 -10.49 5.86 -18.16
CA LEU A 347 -9.32 5.66 -17.30
C LEU A 347 -8.25 6.73 -17.52
N ARG A 348 -8.00 7.14 -18.77
CA ARG A 348 -7.03 8.20 -19.07
C ARG A 348 -7.40 9.52 -18.41
N ARG A 349 -8.71 9.84 -18.39
CA ARG A 349 -9.27 11.03 -17.73
C ARG A 349 -9.35 10.91 -16.21
N ALA A 350 -9.31 9.70 -15.67
CA ALA A 350 -9.20 9.49 -14.22
C ALA A 350 -7.74 9.57 -13.71
N GLY A 351 -6.74 9.68 -14.60
CA GLY A 351 -5.31 9.72 -14.24
C GLY A 351 -4.52 8.45 -14.64
N GLY A 352 -5.14 7.52 -15.35
CA GLY A 352 -4.46 6.33 -15.88
C GLY A 352 -3.54 6.67 -17.05
N PHE A 353 -2.30 6.18 -17.00
CA PHE A 353 -1.37 6.22 -18.13
C PHE A 353 -0.99 4.80 -18.55
N PHE A 354 -0.84 4.55 -19.85
CA PHE A 354 -0.77 3.19 -20.38
C PHE A 354 0.65 2.79 -20.76
N ILE A 355 1.12 1.69 -20.17
CA ILE A 355 2.44 1.12 -20.41
C ILE A 355 2.35 -0.22 -21.13
N ARG A 356 3.34 -0.51 -21.96
CA ARG A 356 3.51 -1.81 -22.62
C ARG A 356 4.01 -2.85 -21.62
N ARG A 357 3.73 -4.13 -21.87
CA ARG A 357 4.16 -5.23 -20.99
C ARG A 357 5.68 -5.45 -20.99
N SER A 358 6.36 -5.10 -22.07
CA SER A 358 7.81 -5.25 -22.24
C SER A 358 8.39 -4.02 -22.92
N PHE A 359 9.56 -3.60 -22.45
CA PHE A 359 10.35 -2.50 -23.01
C PHE A 359 11.54 -3.01 -23.84
N ARG A 360 11.75 -4.34 -23.88
CA ARG A 360 12.93 -4.95 -24.50
C ARG A 360 13.10 -4.53 -25.95
N GLY A 361 14.31 -4.09 -26.30
CA GLY A 361 14.69 -3.70 -27.65
C GLY A 361 14.27 -2.29 -28.07
N ASN A 362 13.48 -1.55 -27.28
CA ASN A 362 13.02 -0.21 -27.63
C ASN A 362 13.53 0.83 -26.63
N ARG A 363 14.73 1.36 -26.89
CA ARG A 363 15.42 2.33 -26.02
C ARG A 363 14.71 3.68 -25.97
N ILE A 364 14.20 4.15 -27.11
CA ILE A 364 13.43 5.40 -27.19
C ILE A 364 12.15 5.32 -26.34
N TYR A 365 11.39 4.23 -26.42
CA TYR A 365 10.22 4.04 -25.58
C TYR A 365 10.57 4.04 -24.09
N THR A 366 11.66 3.36 -23.72
CA THR A 366 12.16 3.35 -22.33
C THR A 366 12.50 4.76 -21.85
N ALA A 367 13.22 5.54 -22.68
CA ALA A 367 13.56 6.92 -22.37
C ALA A 367 12.31 7.82 -22.24
N VAL A 368 11.30 7.63 -23.09
CA VAL A 368 10.02 8.37 -23.01
C VAL A 368 9.28 8.06 -21.71
N VAL A 369 9.25 6.79 -21.28
CA VAL A 369 8.63 6.42 -19.99
C VAL A 369 9.40 7.02 -18.82
N GLU A 370 10.74 6.97 -18.85
CA GLU A 370 11.59 7.54 -17.80
C GLU A 370 11.46 9.06 -17.69
N GLU A 371 11.39 9.77 -18.82
CA GLU A 371 11.12 11.22 -18.84
C GLU A 371 9.70 11.55 -18.35
N TYR A 372 8.70 10.70 -18.63
CA TYR A 372 7.35 10.92 -18.11
C TYR A 372 7.25 10.74 -16.60
N ILE A 373 7.87 9.70 -16.04
CA ILE A 373 7.93 9.50 -14.58
C ILE A 373 8.67 10.65 -13.92
N ALA A 374 9.79 11.08 -14.49
CA ALA A 374 10.53 12.24 -13.98
C ALA A 374 9.70 13.51 -14.05
N TYR A 375 8.94 13.71 -15.13
CA TYR A 375 8.00 14.82 -15.23
C TYR A 375 6.95 14.79 -14.12
N LEU A 376 6.31 13.64 -13.86
CA LEU A 376 5.31 13.51 -12.80
C LEU A 376 5.89 13.87 -11.42
N LEU A 377 7.02 13.26 -11.05
CA LEU A 377 7.66 13.46 -9.75
C LEU A 377 8.15 14.91 -9.56
N THR A 378 8.80 15.50 -10.56
CA THR A 378 9.32 16.88 -10.47
C THR A 378 8.24 17.95 -10.40
N HIS A 379 7.05 17.68 -10.97
CA HIS A 379 5.92 18.61 -10.93
C HIS A 379 5.01 18.38 -9.73
N GLY A 380 5.20 17.28 -9.01
CA GLY A 380 4.50 16.93 -7.79
C GLY A 380 3.18 16.21 -7.98
N TYR A 381 3.15 15.34 -8.97
CA TYR A 381 2.02 14.44 -9.20
C TYR A 381 2.28 13.12 -8.47
N PRO A 382 1.38 12.70 -7.56
CA PRO A 382 1.48 11.40 -6.94
C PRO A 382 1.46 10.31 -8.02
N LEU A 383 2.28 9.29 -7.83
CA LEU A 383 2.46 8.20 -8.77
C LEU A 383 1.95 6.89 -8.15
N SER A 384 1.33 6.04 -8.94
CA SER A 384 0.95 4.69 -8.51
C SER A 384 1.28 3.67 -9.59
N PHE A 385 1.89 2.55 -9.21
CA PHE A 385 2.09 1.41 -10.12
C PHE A 385 2.20 0.09 -9.35
N PHE A 386 1.82 -1.01 -9.99
CA PHE A 386 1.81 -2.35 -9.39
C PHE A 386 3.17 -3.05 -9.62
N PRO A 387 4.07 -3.09 -8.62
CA PRO A 387 5.42 -3.61 -8.82
C PRO A 387 5.45 -5.13 -9.11
N GLU A 388 4.43 -5.89 -8.70
CA GLU A 388 4.31 -7.33 -9.03
C GLU A 388 4.19 -7.59 -10.54
N GLY A 389 3.75 -6.60 -11.32
CA GLY A 389 3.62 -6.69 -12.78
C GLY A 389 2.54 -7.66 -13.28
N GLY A 390 1.75 -8.24 -12.38
CA GLY A 390 0.65 -9.16 -12.66
C GLY A 390 -0.10 -9.54 -11.38
N ARG A 391 -1.28 -10.15 -11.53
CA ARG A 391 -2.12 -10.54 -10.40
C ARG A 391 -1.63 -11.83 -9.77
N SER A 392 -1.57 -11.89 -8.43
CA SER A 392 -1.31 -13.14 -7.73
C SER A 392 -2.50 -14.09 -7.91
N ARG A 393 -2.20 -15.34 -8.30
CA ARG A 393 -3.18 -16.41 -8.51
C ARG A 393 -3.34 -17.31 -7.28
N THR A 394 -2.35 -17.29 -6.39
CA THR A 394 -2.28 -18.16 -5.20
C THR A 394 -2.48 -17.40 -3.90
N GLY A 395 -2.60 -16.07 -3.95
CA GLY A 395 -2.67 -15.21 -2.77
C GLY A 395 -1.29 -14.86 -2.19
N ARG A 396 -0.24 -15.61 -2.53
CA ARG A 396 1.13 -15.30 -2.10
C ARG A 396 1.67 -14.02 -2.76
N PRO A 397 2.58 -13.28 -2.10
CA PRO A 397 3.25 -12.13 -2.73
C PRO A 397 4.06 -12.59 -3.94
N LEU A 398 4.11 -11.76 -4.99
CA LEU A 398 4.95 -12.00 -6.16
C LEU A 398 6.26 -11.21 -6.06
N PRO A 399 7.38 -11.72 -6.63
CA PRO A 399 8.61 -10.94 -6.74
C PRO A 399 8.36 -9.63 -7.49
N LEU A 400 8.88 -8.52 -6.96
CA LEU A 400 8.69 -7.21 -7.56
C LEU A 400 9.59 -7.00 -8.77
N LYS A 401 9.04 -6.39 -9.82
CA LYS A 401 9.80 -5.93 -10.98
C LYS A 401 10.41 -4.57 -10.68
N THR A 402 11.73 -4.49 -10.75
CA THR A 402 12.49 -3.30 -10.35
C THR A 402 12.54 -2.18 -11.36
N GLY A 403 12.08 -2.39 -12.61
CA GLY A 403 12.23 -1.41 -13.70
C GLY A 403 11.63 -0.03 -13.43
N MET A 404 10.34 0.03 -13.04
CA MET A 404 9.68 1.31 -12.71
C MET A 404 10.25 1.94 -11.44
N LEU A 405 10.60 1.12 -10.45
CA LEU A 405 11.23 1.58 -9.22
C LEU A 405 12.61 2.21 -9.49
N ALA A 406 13.40 1.61 -10.40
CA ALA A 406 14.64 2.18 -10.86
C ALA A 406 14.44 3.55 -11.53
N MET A 407 13.38 3.72 -12.32
CA MET A 407 13.06 5.02 -12.93
C MET A 407 12.72 6.09 -11.88
N VAL A 408 12.02 5.72 -10.80
CA VAL A 408 11.76 6.61 -9.66
C VAL A 408 13.07 7.03 -8.98
N VAL A 409 13.94 6.06 -8.63
CA VAL A 409 15.23 6.34 -7.99
C VAL A 409 16.11 7.21 -8.88
N LYS A 410 16.22 6.90 -10.18
CA LYS A 410 16.98 7.70 -11.15
C LYS A 410 16.41 9.11 -11.33
N SER A 411 15.10 9.26 -11.25
CA SER A 411 14.48 10.58 -11.27
C SER A 411 14.87 11.39 -10.03
N PHE A 412 14.84 10.75 -8.85
CA PHE A 412 15.22 11.38 -7.60
C PHE A 412 16.68 11.83 -7.57
N LEU A 413 17.60 10.98 -8.04
CA LEU A 413 19.03 11.31 -8.11
C LEU A 413 19.28 12.52 -9.04
N ARG A 414 18.54 12.62 -10.15
CA ARG A 414 18.64 13.77 -11.08
C ARG A 414 18.03 15.06 -10.52
N ASN A 415 17.03 14.95 -9.64
CA ASN A 415 16.38 16.10 -9.02
C ASN A 415 15.90 15.73 -7.61
N SER A 416 16.75 16.02 -6.62
CA SER A 416 16.54 15.72 -5.21
C SER A 416 15.87 16.86 -4.42
N GLU A 417 15.42 17.93 -5.09
CA GLU A 417 14.82 19.10 -4.44
C GLU A 417 13.52 18.76 -3.70
N ARG A 418 12.75 17.80 -4.22
CA ARG A 418 11.53 17.31 -3.58
C ARG A 418 11.77 15.94 -2.97
N PRO A 419 11.49 15.75 -1.67
CA PRO A 419 11.65 14.46 -1.05
C PRO A 419 10.57 13.48 -1.54
N ILE A 420 10.96 12.23 -1.78
CA ILE A 420 10.05 11.17 -2.23
C ILE A 420 9.79 10.20 -1.08
N ALA A 421 8.52 9.88 -0.87
CA ALA A 421 8.07 8.82 0.01
C ALA A 421 7.43 7.70 -0.80
N ILE A 422 7.97 6.49 -0.66
CA ILE A 422 7.41 5.28 -1.28
C ILE A 422 6.49 4.63 -0.25
N ILE A 423 5.20 4.49 -0.58
CA ILE A 423 4.21 3.88 0.31
C ILE A 423 3.80 2.52 -0.26
N PRO A 424 4.17 1.43 0.42
CA PRO A 424 3.64 0.09 0.18
C PRO A 424 2.12 0.07 0.46
N VAL A 425 1.31 -0.44 -0.47
CA VAL A 425 -0.15 -0.49 -0.29
C VAL A 425 -0.66 -1.94 -0.38
N TYR A 426 -1.08 -2.49 0.75
CA TYR A 426 -1.71 -3.81 0.76
C TYR A 426 -3.17 -3.69 0.32
N ILE A 427 -3.61 -4.59 -0.58
CA ILE A 427 -5.00 -4.72 -0.99
C ILE A 427 -5.50 -6.12 -0.64
N GLY A 428 -6.59 -6.17 0.12
CA GLY A 428 -7.29 -7.39 0.50
C GLY A 428 -8.76 -7.35 0.09
N TYR A 429 -9.35 -8.52 -0.12
CA TYR A 429 -10.78 -8.67 -0.35
C TYR A 429 -11.28 -9.88 0.44
N ASP A 430 -12.51 -9.78 0.94
CA ASP A 430 -13.22 -10.96 1.47
C ASP A 430 -13.48 -11.98 0.35
N LYS A 431 -13.82 -11.50 -0.85
CA LYS A 431 -13.97 -12.33 -2.04
C LYS A 431 -13.54 -11.61 -3.32
N VAL A 432 -12.46 -12.06 -3.94
CA VAL A 432 -12.03 -11.58 -5.26
C VAL A 432 -12.94 -12.15 -6.35
N MET A 433 -13.36 -11.31 -7.31
CA MET A 433 -14.34 -11.70 -8.33
C MET A 433 -13.76 -12.73 -9.31
N GLU A 434 -12.46 -12.63 -9.59
CA GLU A 434 -11.75 -13.38 -10.61
C GLU A 434 -11.13 -14.71 -10.10
N VAL A 435 -11.25 -15.07 -8.82
CA VAL A 435 -10.50 -16.25 -8.30
C VAL A 435 -10.87 -17.54 -9.04
N LYS A 436 -12.13 -17.71 -9.45
CA LYS A 436 -12.55 -18.89 -10.22
C LYS A 436 -11.82 -19.00 -11.56
N SER A 437 -11.52 -17.89 -12.22
CA SER A 437 -10.73 -17.92 -13.45
C SER A 437 -9.27 -18.25 -13.16
N TYR A 438 -8.72 -17.74 -12.04
CA TYR A 438 -7.36 -18.07 -11.61
C TYR A 438 -7.19 -19.55 -11.31
N LEU A 439 -8.16 -20.18 -10.63
CA LEU A 439 -8.14 -21.61 -10.36
C LEU A 439 -8.17 -22.43 -11.65
N LYS A 440 -9.00 -22.04 -12.62
CA LYS A 440 -9.05 -22.71 -13.93
C LYS A 440 -7.71 -22.61 -14.67
N GLU A 441 -7.00 -21.50 -14.56
CA GLU A 441 -5.64 -21.35 -15.13
C GLU A 441 -4.62 -22.24 -14.42
N LEU A 442 -4.69 -22.33 -13.07
CA LEU A 442 -3.79 -23.18 -12.29
C LEU A 442 -4.02 -24.68 -12.55
N SER A 443 -5.26 -25.11 -12.83
CA SER A 443 -5.59 -26.49 -13.20
C SER A 443 -5.27 -26.85 -14.67
N GLY A 444 -4.37 -26.11 -15.33
CA GLY A 444 -3.93 -26.39 -16.71
C GLY A 444 -4.83 -25.80 -17.81
N GLY A 445 -5.84 -25.01 -17.46
CA GLY A 445 -6.65 -24.29 -18.43
C GLY A 445 -5.85 -23.19 -19.13
N ALA A 446 -6.07 -23.03 -20.45
CA ALA A 446 -5.42 -21.95 -21.21
C ALA A 446 -5.73 -20.58 -20.58
N LYS A 447 -4.69 -19.76 -20.41
CA LYS A 447 -4.78 -18.39 -19.92
C LYS A 447 -5.72 -17.59 -20.81
N LYS A 448 -6.92 -17.29 -20.31
CA LYS A 448 -7.85 -16.44 -21.04
C LYS A 448 -7.46 -14.99 -20.80
N THR A 449 -7.32 -14.21 -21.87
CA THR A 449 -7.26 -12.76 -21.76
C THR A 449 -8.63 -12.26 -21.33
N GLU A 450 -8.89 -12.28 -20.03
CA GLU A 450 -10.09 -11.65 -19.47
C GLU A 450 -9.97 -10.14 -19.70
N SER A 451 -10.85 -9.60 -20.55
CA SER A 451 -10.98 -8.17 -20.73
C SER A 451 -11.96 -7.63 -19.68
N MET A 452 -11.68 -6.46 -19.12
CA MET A 452 -12.63 -5.73 -18.26
C MET A 452 -14.01 -5.56 -18.92
N GLY A 453 -14.07 -5.59 -20.27
CA GLY A 453 -15.31 -5.62 -21.03
C GLY A 453 -16.22 -6.81 -20.69
N GLN A 454 -15.68 -7.98 -20.39
CA GLN A 454 -16.46 -9.16 -19.99
C GLN A 454 -17.08 -9.00 -18.59
N LEU A 455 -16.37 -8.36 -17.66
CA LEU A 455 -16.89 -8.04 -16.32
C LEU A 455 -18.06 -7.05 -16.37
N LEU A 456 -17.99 -6.05 -17.25
CA LEU A 456 -19.05 -5.03 -17.44
C LEU A 456 -20.36 -5.62 -17.99
N HIS A 457 -20.30 -6.68 -18.81
CA HIS A 457 -21.48 -7.32 -19.39
C HIS A 457 -22.11 -8.37 -18.47
N ALA A 458 -21.40 -8.80 -17.43
CA ALA A 458 -21.89 -9.79 -16.50
C ALA A 458 -22.78 -9.14 -15.43
N ARG A 459 -24.03 -8.81 -15.81
CA ARG A 459 -25.09 -8.36 -14.88
C ARG A 459 -25.27 -9.29 -13.66
N LYS A 460 -24.89 -10.57 -13.80
CA LYS A 460 -24.88 -11.56 -12.70
C LYS A 460 -23.80 -11.27 -11.64
N LEU A 461 -22.62 -10.76 -12.04
CA LEU A 461 -21.56 -10.37 -11.10
C LEU A 461 -21.99 -9.17 -10.26
N LEU A 462 -22.74 -8.22 -10.83
CA LEU A 462 -23.32 -7.08 -10.10
C LEU A 462 -24.43 -7.45 -9.11
N LYS A 463 -24.87 -8.72 -9.05
CA LYS A 463 -25.88 -9.22 -8.11
C LYS A 463 -25.29 -10.07 -6.98
N ALA A 464 -24.01 -10.41 -7.06
CA ALA A 464 -23.34 -11.24 -6.06
C ALA A 464 -22.77 -10.39 -4.91
N TYR A 465 -22.82 -10.94 -3.71
CA TYR A 465 -22.20 -10.39 -2.51
C TYR A 465 -20.73 -10.83 -2.42
N TYR A 466 -19.81 -9.87 -2.35
CA TYR A 466 -18.36 -10.14 -2.29
C TYR A 466 -17.71 -9.75 -0.95
N GLY A 467 -18.50 -9.42 0.08
CA GLY A 467 -18.00 -9.09 1.41
C GLY A 467 -17.58 -7.63 1.47
N LYS A 468 -16.34 -7.35 1.89
CA LYS A 468 -15.67 -6.05 1.87
C LYS A 468 -14.36 -6.04 1.07
N ALA A 469 -13.97 -4.84 0.65
CA ALA A 469 -12.63 -4.54 0.15
C ALA A 469 -11.83 -3.79 1.21
N TYR A 470 -10.56 -4.13 1.33
CA TYR A 470 -9.65 -3.59 2.33
C TYR A 470 -8.43 -3.00 1.65
N LEU A 471 -8.01 -1.82 2.11
CA LEU A 471 -6.76 -1.19 1.71
C LEU A 471 -6.00 -0.77 2.95
N SER A 472 -4.72 -1.11 3.04
CA SER A 472 -3.88 -0.76 4.17
C SER A 472 -2.59 -0.13 3.67
N TYR A 473 -2.21 1.00 4.27
CA TYR A 473 -0.93 1.65 4.02
C TYR A 473 0.14 1.05 4.93
N GLY A 474 1.23 0.58 4.33
CA GLY A 474 2.42 0.12 5.04
C GLY A 474 3.37 1.25 5.41
N GLU A 475 4.42 0.89 6.15
CA GLU A 475 5.42 1.87 6.59
C GLU A 475 6.10 2.54 5.37
N PRO A 476 6.14 3.87 5.30
CA PRO A 476 6.70 4.56 4.15
C PRO A 476 8.23 4.49 4.15
N ILE A 477 8.81 4.26 2.98
CA ILE A 477 10.25 4.36 2.77
C ILE A 477 10.57 5.76 2.27
N ILE A 478 11.22 6.56 3.11
CA ILE A 478 11.72 7.88 2.73
C ILE A 478 12.99 7.70 1.92
N LEU A 479 12.92 7.98 0.61
CA LEU A 479 13.97 7.59 -0.32
C LEU A 479 15.33 8.22 0.00
N SER A 480 15.36 9.48 0.44
CA SER A 480 16.61 10.14 0.87
C SER A 480 17.24 9.48 2.08
N LYS A 481 16.45 9.17 3.11
CA LYS A 481 16.94 8.52 4.34
C LYS A 481 17.45 7.11 4.06
N TYR A 482 16.71 6.36 3.26
CA TYR A 482 17.13 5.02 2.82
C TYR A 482 18.46 5.07 2.05
N LEU A 483 18.62 6.04 1.14
CA LEU A 483 19.90 6.22 0.43
C LEU A 483 21.03 6.66 1.36
N ASP A 484 20.76 7.47 2.38
CA ASP A 484 21.73 7.86 3.41
C ASP A 484 22.27 6.66 4.19
N GLU A 485 21.42 5.66 4.45
CA GLU A 485 21.78 4.44 5.16
C GLU A 485 22.57 3.47 4.28
N VAL A 486 22.11 3.22 3.05
CA VAL A 486 22.69 2.18 2.17
C VAL A 486 23.88 2.70 1.36
N ARG A 487 23.93 4.01 1.05
CA ARG A 487 24.97 4.62 0.23
C ARG A 487 25.23 6.09 0.63
N PRO A 488 25.92 6.37 1.74
CA PRO A 488 26.08 7.75 2.27
C PRO A 488 26.64 8.79 1.27
N ASP A 489 27.47 8.36 0.31
CA ASP A 489 28.10 9.18 -0.73
C ASP A 489 27.22 9.42 -1.98
N TRP A 490 25.94 9.01 -1.96
CA TRP A 490 25.04 9.14 -3.12
C TRP A 490 24.84 10.57 -3.61
N ARG A 491 25.04 11.58 -2.73
CA ARG A 491 24.90 13.00 -3.07
C ARG A 491 26.03 13.50 -3.98
N ASP A 492 27.22 12.93 -3.84
CA ASP A 492 28.39 13.29 -4.65
C ASP A 492 28.38 12.58 -6.01
N ASN A 493 27.71 11.42 -6.10
CA ASN A 493 27.55 10.60 -7.30
C ASN A 493 26.07 10.51 -7.74
N ASN A 494 25.49 11.66 -8.07
CA ASN A 494 24.06 11.79 -8.41
C ASN A 494 23.72 11.47 -9.88
N ASP A 495 24.69 11.01 -10.67
CA ASP A 495 24.43 10.58 -12.04
C ASP A 495 23.70 9.23 -12.01
N GLY A 496 22.38 9.24 -12.23
CA GLY A 496 21.52 8.04 -12.21
C GLY A 496 21.86 6.91 -13.21
N LYS A 497 23.08 6.91 -13.77
CA LYS A 497 23.68 5.88 -14.61
C LYS A 497 24.68 4.99 -13.86
N ALA A 498 24.99 5.28 -12.59
CA ALA A 498 25.97 4.54 -11.83
C ALA A 498 25.58 3.06 -11.59
N GLU A 499 26.57 2.16 -11.63
CA GLU A 499 26.38 0.71 -11.51
C GLU A 499 25.74 0.29 -10.17
N TRP A 500 25.97 1.07 -9.12
CA TRP A 500 25.46 0.82 -7.78
C TRP A 500 23.93 0.97 -7.65
N VAL A 501 23.28 1.64 -8.60
CA VAL A 501 21.81 1.88 -8.55
C VAL A 501 21.03 0.57 -8.62
N SER A 502 21.47 -0.40 -9.42
CA SER A 502 20.74 -1.67 -9.61
C SER A 502 20.67 -2.50 -8.32
N PRO A 503 21.79 -2.77 -7.61
CA PRO A 503 21.76 -3.39 -6.29
C PRO A 503 20.85 -2.66 -5.28
N VAL A 504 20.95 -1.34 -5.19
CA VAL A 504 20.15 -0.54 -4.25
C VAL A 504 18.65 -0.62 -4.55
N VAL A 505 18.27 -0.64 -5.83
CA VAL A 505 16.86 -0.80 -6.23
C VAL A 505 16.36 -2.21 -5.92
N ASN A 506 17.19 -3.25 -6.07
CA ASN A 506 16.80 -4.62 -5.72
C ASN A 506 16.58 -4.78 -4.21
N ASP A 507 17.43 -4.16 -3.38
CA ASP A 507 17.23 -4.13 -1.93
C ASP A 507 15.97 -3.33 -1.55
N LEU A 508 15.78 -2.15 -2.16
CA LEU A 508 14.59 -1.33 -1.96
C LEU A 508 13.30 -2.09 -2.31
N ALA A 509 13.33 -2.90 -3.38
CA ALA A 509 12.20 -3.75 -3.74
C ALA A 509 11.91 -4.82 -2.67
N GLN A 510 12.92 -5.40 -2.03
CA GLN A 510 12.74 -6.33 -0.92
C GLN A 510 12.13 -5.64 0.31
N GLN A 511 12.60 -4.43 0.64
CA GLN A 511 12.02 -3.62 1.72
C GLN A 511 10.55 -3.28 1.45
N VAL A 512 10.21 -2.87 0.22
CA VAL A 512 8.81 -2.63 -0.18
C VAL A 512 7.98 -3.90 0.01
N SER A 513 8.47 -5.07 -0.42
CA SER A 513 7.76 -6.33 -0.24
C SER A 513 7.53 -6.67 1.25
N LYS A 514 8.53 -6.42 2.11
CA LYS A 514 8.41 -6.64 3.56
C LYS A 514 7.33 -5.74 4.16
N HIS A 515 7.37 -4.44 3.87
CA HIS A 515 6.38 -3.48 4.36
C HIS A 515 4.96 -3.73 3.81
N LEU A 516 4.82 -4.33 2.61
CA LEU A 516 3.52 -4.81 2.12
C LEU A 516 2.93 -5.91 3.01
N ASN A 517 3.76 -6.85 3.46
CA ASN A 517 3.35 -7.94 4.34
C ASN A 517 3.07 -7.46 5.77
N GLU A 518 3.78 -6.43 6.24
CA GLU A 518 3.56 -5.76 7.53
C GLU A 518 2.27 -4.90 7.56
N ALA A 519 1.66 -4.67 6.41
CA ALA A 519 0.37 -3.97 6.25
C ALA A 519 -0.80 -4.93 5.98
N ALA A 520 -0.60 -6.24 6.13
CA ALA A 520 -1.62 -7.24 5.83
C ALA A 520 -2.90 -7.08 6.67
N VAL A 521 -4.02 -7.56 6.12
CA VAL A 521 -5.35 -7.50 6.76
C VAL A 521 -5.86 -8.90 7.05
N LEU A 522 -6.16 -9.19 8.31
CA LEU A 522 -6.73 -10.45 8.76
C LEU A 522 -8.25 -10.40 8.56
N THR A 523 -8.70 -10.94 7.43
CA THR A 523 -10.12 -11.02 7.08
C THR A 523 -10.78 -12.25 7.71
N PRO A 524 -12.11 -12.24 7.92
CA PRO A 524 -12.84 -13.40 8.42
C PRO A 524 -12.59 -14.68 7.62
N VAL A 525 -12.57 -14.59 6.29
CA VAL A 525 -12.35 -15.74 5.40
C VAL A 525 -10.92 -16.28 5.54
N SER A 526 -9.94 -15.39 5.70
CA SER A 526 -8.54 -15.80 5.87
C SER A 526 -8.30 -16.52 7.20
N LEU A 527 -8.94 -16.07 8.30
CA LEU A 527 -8.84 -16.70 9.63
C LEU A 527 -9.52 -18.07 9.68
N VAL A 528 -10.73 -18.19 9.13
CA VAL A 528 -11.41 -19.49 9.02
C VAL A 528 -10.61 -20.43 8.13
N GLY A 529 -10.05 -19.92 7.04
CA GLY A 529 -9.16 -20.69 6.17
C GLY A 529 -7.88 -21.17 6.85
N LEU A 530 -7.34 -20.38 7.79
CA LEU A 530 -6.15 -20.73 8.57
C LEU A 530 -6.38 -22.01 9.37
N GLY A 531 -7.50 -22.10 10.10
CA GLY A 531 -7.84 -23.28 10.90
C GLY A 531 -8.29 -24.47 10.07
N LEU A 532 -9.26 -24.27 9.17
CA LEU A 532 -9.81 -25.38 8.39
C LEU A 532 -8.78 -26.02 7.47
N LEU A 533 -7.90 -25.27 6.80
CA LEU A 533 -6.87 -25.88 5.92
C LEU A 533 -5.74 -26.55 6.68
N ALA A 534 -5.55 -26.22 7.95
CA ALA A 534 -4.58 -26.87 8.83
C ALA A 534 -5.15 -28.15 9.46
N ALA A 535 -6.48 -28.27 9.54
CA ALA A 535 -7.15 -29.44 10.07
C ALA A 535 -7.17 -30.63 9.10
N ASN A 536 -7.23 -31.84 9.66
CA ASN A 536 -7.40 -33.07 8.90
C ASN A 536 -8.70 -33.02 8.10
N HIS A 537 -8.66 -33.48 6.85
CA HIS A 537 -9.81 -33.47 5.92
C HIS A 537 -10.46 -32.10 5.69
N LYS A 538 -9.77 -31.00 6.02
CA LYS A 538 -10.27 -29.63 5.91
C LYS A 538 -11.57 -29.38 6.69
N ALA A 539 -11.74 -30.04 7.83
CA ALA A 539 -12.96 -29.99 8.65
C ALA A 539 -12.65 -29.92 10.15
N LEU A 540 -13.45 -29.15 10.89
CA LEU A 540 -13.39 -29.03 12.36
C LEU A 540 -14.79 -28.90 12.96
N PRO A 541 -15.05 -29.47 14.15
CA PRO A 541 -16.20 -29.06 14.98
C PRO A 541 -16.20 -27.54 15.20
N LEU A 542 -17.38 -26.92 15.25
CA LEU A 542 -17.49 -25.47 15.40
C LEU A 542 -16.85 -24.95 16.69
N GLU A 543 -16.94 -25.71 17.78
CA GLU A 543 -16.34 -25.36 19.06
C GLU A 543 -14.80 -25.33 18.97
N GLU A 544 -14.19 -26.34 18.35
CA GLU A 544 -12.74 -26.36 18.12
C GLU A 544 -12.28 -25.23 17.20
N LEU A 545 -13.04 -24.95 16.13
CA LEU A 545 -12.74 -23.83 15.23
C LEU A 545 -12.87 -22.48 15.95
N GLN A 546 -13.86 -22.34 16.84
CA GLN A 546 -14.04 -21.15 17.67
C GLN A 546 -12.82 -20.93 18.56
N VAL A 547 -12.44 -21.93 19.36
CA VAL A 547 -11.31 -21.84 20.28
C VAL A 547 -10.02 -21.54 19.51
N PHE A 548 -9.79 -22.19 18.36
CA PHE A 548 -8.63 -21.90 17.51
C PHE A 548 -8.61 -20.44 17.05
N ILE A 549 -9.71 -19.91 16.49
CA ILE A 549 -9.76 -18.54 15.99
C ILE A 549 -9.61 -17.52 17.12
N GLU A 550 -10.27 -17.74 18.26
CA GLU A 550 -10.16 -16.87 19.44
C GLU A 550 -8.71 -16.82 19.94
N LYS A 551 -8.00 -17.96 19.96
CA LYS A 551 -6.56 -18.00 20.29
C LYS A 551 -5.70 -17.30 19.25
N MET A 552 -6.00 -17.37 17.95
CA MET A 552 -5.25 -16.63 16.93
C MET A 552 -5.48 -15.11 17.04
N VAL A 553 -6.71 -14.69 17.34
CA VAL A 553 -7.04 -13.29 17.62
C VAL A 553 -6.32 -12.80 18.89
N GLU A 554 -6.33 -13.60 19.95
CA GLU A 554 -5.61 -13.31 21.20
C GLU A 554 -4.10 -13.19 20.96
N LEU A 555 -3.50 -14.13 20.21
CA LEU A 555 -2.08 -14.10 19.84
C LEU A 555 -1.73 -12.81 19.10
N HIS A 556 -2.55 -12.41 18.13
CA HIS A 556 -2.34 -11.16 17.39
C HIS A 556 -2.42 -9.92 18.29
N LYS A 557 -3.32 -9.91 19.28
CA LYS A 557 -3.45 -8.79 20.22
C LYS A 557 -2.29 -8.69 21.20
N ARG A 558 -1.82 -9.82 21.74
CA ARG A 558 -0.71 -9.87 22.70
C ARG A 558 0.63 -9.62 22.02
N MET A 559 0.83 -10.19 20.83
CA MET A 559 2.07 -10.08 20.06
C MET A 559 1.78 -9.84 18.57
N PRO A 560 1.40 -8.60 18.21
CA PRO A 560 1.10 -8.26 16.83
C PRO A 560 2.32 -8.43 15.93
N TYR A 561 2.10 -9.02 14.75
CA TYR A 561 3.14 -9.21 13.75
C TYR A 561 3.76 -7.88 13.29
N HIS A 562 2.98 -6.81 13.25
CA HIS A 562 3.43 -5.43 13.07
C HIS A 562 2.27 -4.50 13.46
N PRO A 563 2.52 -3.27 13.97
CA PRO A 563 1.45 -2.32 14.30
C PRO A 563 0.49 -2.00 13.15
N ASN A 564 0.97 -2.08 11.91
CA ASN A 564 0.18 -1.78 10.70
C ASN A 564 -0.68 -2.96 10.21
N VAL A 565 -0.57 -4.14 10.83
CA VAL A 565 -1.43 -5.29 10.53
C VAL A 565 -2.80 -5.04 11.13
N LYS A 566 -3.86 -5.16 10.31
CA LYS A 566 -5.23 -4.89 10.75
C LYS A 566 -6.03 -6.17 10.94
N LEU A 567 -6.56 -6.37 12.14
CA LEU A 567 -7.63 -7.32 12.40
C LEU A 567 -9.00 -6.67 12.12
N VAL A 568 -9.79 -7.26 11.21
CA VAL A 568 -11.09 -6.69 10.79
C VAL A 568 -12.19 -6.99 11.80
N LYS A 569 -12.24 -8.24 12.28
CA LYS A 569 -13.24 -8.72 13.22
C LYS A 569 -12.56 -9.58 14.27
N GLU A 570 -13.06 -9.48 15.50
CA GLU A 570 -12.49 -10.19 16.65
C GLU A 570 -13.43 -11.28 17.15
N ASN A 571 -14.74 -11.04 17.09
CA ASN A 571 -15.74 -11.99 17.56
C ASN A 571 -15.93 -13.16 16.57
N PHE A 572 -15.88 -14.39 17.08
CA PHE A 572 -16.02 -15.59 16.26
C PHE A 572 -17.37 -15.67 15.52
N ALA A 573 -18.49 -15.32 16.15
CA ALA A 573 -19.80 -15.39 15.52
C ALA A 573 -19.88 -14.46 14.29
N ASP A 574 -19.32 -13.25 14.39
CA ASP A 574 -19.25 -12.32 13.27
C ASP A 574 -18.31 -12.79 12.16
N ILE A 575 -17.20 -13.45 12.52
CA ILE A 575 -16.25 -14.05 11.57
C ILE A 575 -16.93 -15.19 10.81
N LEU A 576 -17.60 -16.10 11.53
CA LEU A 576 -18.29 -17.25 10.99
C LEU A 576 -19.44 -16.84 10.07
N ASP A 577 -20.29 -15.90 10.50
CA ASP A 577 -21.38 -15.35 9.70
C ASP A 577 -20.88 -14.76 8.37
N SER A 578 -19.73 -14.06 8.40
CA SER A 578 -19.14 -13.48 7.19
C SER A 578 -18.66 -14.57 6.23
N ALA A 579 -17.95 -15.58 6.74
CA ALA A 579 -17.47 -16.71 5.94
C ALA A 579 -18.62 -17.52 5.32
N GLN A 580 -19.73 -17.70 6.04
CA GLN A 580 -20.94 -18.38 5.55
C GLN A 580 -21.68 -17.57 4.48
N LYS A 581 -21.89 -16.25 4.70
CA LYS A 581 -22.53 -15.36 3.71
C LYS A 581 -21.80 -15.35 2.38
N LEU A 582 -20.47 -15.46 2.42
CA LEU A 582 -19.63 -15.53 1.23
C LEU A 582 -19.61 -16.91 0.57
N LYS A 583 -20.23 -17.90 1.20
CA LYS A 583 -20.22 -19.32 0.82
C LYS A 583 -18.79 -19.83 0.65
N SER A 584 -17.92 -19.40 1.55
CA SER A 584 -16.52 -19.87 1.57
C SER A 584 -16.42 -21.21 2.29
N ILE A 585 -17.29 -21.44 3.28
CA ILE A 585 -17.35 -22.69 4.06
C ILE A 585 -18.75 -23.32 4.01
N SER A 586 -18.82 -24.61 4.31
CA SER A 586 -20.07 -25.34 4.52
C SER A 586 -20.18 -25.82 5.96
N LEU A 587 -21.40 -25.91 6.47
CA LEU A 587 -21.70 -26.52 7.76
C LEU A 587 -22.43 -27.84 7.57
N TYR A 588 -21.96 -28.89 8.24
CA TYR A 588 -22.70 -30.12 8.42
C TYR A 588 -23.39 -30.08 9.78
N LYS A 589 -24.73 -30.10 9.76
CA LYS A 589 -25.55 -30.11 10.97
C LYS A 589 -25.62 -31.52 11.55
N HIS A 590 -25.29 -31.68 12.82
CA HIS A 590 -25.29 -32.98 13.49
C HIS A 590 -25.77 -32.84 14.95
N ALA A 591 -26.41 -33.88 15.47
CA ALA A 591 -27.02 -33.85 16.81
C ALA A 591 -25.99 -33.66 17.94
N ALA A 592 -24.74 -34.08 17.71
CA ALA A 592 -23.62 -33.96 18.65
C ALA A 592 -22.78 -32.68 18.44
N GLY A 593 -23.25 -31.72 17.65
CA GLY A 593 -22.52 -30.49 17.33
C GLY A 593 -22.20 -30.36 15.84
N ASP A 594 -22.19 -29.13 15.36
CA ASP A 594 -21.99 -28.83 13.95
C ASP A 594 -20.52 -28.89 13.55
N VAL A 595 -20.25 -29.31 12.32
CA VAL A 595 -18.90 -29.39 11.75
C VAL A 595 -18.77 -28.39 10.60
N ALA A 596 -17.78 -27.51 10.68
CA ALA A 596 -17.39 -26.66 9.57
C ALA A 596 -16.39 -27.39 8.67
N PHE A 597 -16.60 -27.34 7.37
CA PHE A 597 -15.71 -27.98 6.40
C PHE A 597 -15.60 -27.20 5.10
N VAL A 598 -14.55 -27.51 4.34
CA VAL A 598 -14.30 -26.96 3.02
C VAL A 598 -14.20 -28.08 1.99
N ASN A 599 -15.07 -28.06 0.98
CA ASN A 599 -14.97 -29.00 -0.15
C ASN A 599 -13.74 -28.67 -1.02
N ASP A 600 -13.35 -29.55 -1.95
CA ASP A 600 -12.11 -29.34 -2.70
C ASP A 600 -12.10 -28.10 -3.62
N VAL A 601 -13.25 -27.77 -4.22
CA VAL A 601 -13.38 -26.59 -5.10
C VAL A 601 -13.23 -25.30 -4.29
N ASP A 602 -13.88 -25.22 -3.13
CA ASP A 602 -13.79 -24.08 -2.22
C ASP A 602 -12.46 -24.10 -1.45
N GLY A 603 -11.80 -25.25 -1.33
CA GLY A 603 -10.50 -25.41 -0.67
C GLY A 603 -9.41 -24.61 -1.37
N ALA A 604 -9.39 -24.64 -2.70
CA ALA A 604 -8.46 -23.82 -3.48
C ALA A 604 -8.78 -22.32 -3.35
N LEU A 605 -10.06 -21.93 -3.25
CA LEU A 605 -10.48 -20.55 -2.99
C LEU A 605 -10.04 -20.08 -1.61
N ILE A 606 -10.26 -20.88 -0.57
CA ILE A 606 -9.87 -20.54 0.81
C ILE A 606 -8.34 -20.51 0.94
N SER A 607 -7.62 -21.39 0.25
CA SER A 607 -6.15 -21.38 0.25
C SER A 607 -5.60 -20.05 -0.25
N TYR A 608 -6.22 -19.46 -1.28
CA TYR A 608 -5.89 -18.12 -1.74
C TYR A 608 -5.97 -17.07 -0.62
N TYR A 609 -7.06 -17.04 0.15
CA TYR A 609 -7.24 -16.05 1.21
C TYR A 609 -6.34 -16.32 2.42
N ARG A 610 -6.17 -17.58 2.82
CA ARG A 610 -5.25 -17.99 3.88
C ARG A 610 -3.82 -17.57 3.55
N ASN A 611 -3.39 -17.74 2.30
CA ASN A 611 -2.04 -17.38 1.85
C ASN A 611 -1.73 -15.88 1.96
N ASN A 612 -2.75 -15.01 2.06
CA ASN A 612 -2.54 -13.58 2.28
C ASN A 612 -2.13 -13.23 3.72
N ILE A 613 -2.27 -14.16 4.67
CA ILE A 613 -1.94 -13.96 6.09
C ILE A 613 -0.97 -15.03 6.63
N ALA A 614 -0.64 -16.07 5.86
CA ALA A 614 0.15 -17.20 6.33
C ALA A 614 1.54 -16.79 6.86
N HIS A 615 2.15 -15.76 6.26
CA HIS A 615 3.47 -15.24 6.66
C HIS A 615 3.50 -14.68 8.10
N ILE A 616 2.34 -14.25 8.61
CA ILE A 616 2.17 -13.75 9.99
C ILE A 616 2.42 -14.86 11.01
N TYR A 617 2.06 -16.11 10.66
CA TYR A 617 2.04 -17.25 11.57
C TYR A 617 3.24 -18.19 11.41
N ILE A 618 4.28 -17.83 10.65
CA ILE A 618 5.44 -18.70 10.42
C ILE A 618 6.11 -19.11 11.73
N LEU A 619 6.48 -18.14 12.58
CA LEU A 619 7.16 -18.43 13.85
C LEU A 619 6.24 -19.15 14.86
N PRO A 620 4.99 -18.69 15.11
CA PRO A 620 4.06 -19.44 15.96
C PRO A 620 3.82 -20.88 15.49
N ALA A 621 3.62 -21.09 14.18
CA ALA A 621 3.43 -22.42 13.61
C ALA A 621 4.69 -23.29 13.73
N LEU A 622 5.88 -22.70 13.59
CA LEU A 622 7.15 -23.42 13.72
C LEU A 622 7.40 -23.84 15.17
N ILE A 623 7.14 -22.96 16.14
CA ILE A 623 7.20 -23.29 17.57
C ILE A 623 6.22 -24.44 17.86
N ALA A 624 4.96 -24.31 17.42
CA ALA A 624 3.97 -25.36 17.57
C ALA A 624 4.39 -26.67 16.91
N ARG A 625 5.08 -26.62 15.76
CA ARG A 625 5.58 -27.81 15.05
C ARG A 625 6.66 -28.55 15.82
N PHE A 626 7.53 -27.84 16.55
CA PHE A 626 8.48 -28.48 17.46
C PHE A 626 7.75 -29.25 18.58
N PHE A 627 6.75 -28.62 19.22
CA PHE A 627 5.98 -29.26 20.30
C PHE A 627 4.95 -30.29 19.82
N HIS A 628 4.63 -30.30 18.52
CA HIS A 628 3.84 -31.36 17.92
C HIS A 628 4.59 -32.72 17.97
N GLN A 629 5.93 -32.69 17.91
CA GLN A 629 6.77 -33.89 17.96
C GLN A 629 7.49 -34.10 19.31
N GLN A 630 7.72 -33.04 20.08
CA GLN A 630 8.44 -33.10 21.35
C GLN A 630 7.54 -32.69 22.52
N GLU A 631 7.61 -33.44 23.62
CA GLU A 631 6.86 -33.08 24.82
C GLU A 631 7.42 -31.83 25.49
N GLU A 632 8.75 -31.75 25.61
CA GLU A 632 9.48 -30.68 26.30
C GLU A 632 10.75 -30.29 25.55
N MET A 633 11.10 -29.01 25.57
CA MET A 633 12.30 -28.46 24.94
C MET A 633 12.93 -27.35 25.78
N TYR A 634 14.26 -27.32 25.81
CA TYR A 634 15.01 -26.17 26.32
C TYR A 634 14.77 -24.93 25.44
N ALA A 635 14.58 -23.78 26.09
CA ALA A 635 14.31 -22.50 25.43
C ALA A 635 15.40 -22.12 24.41
N ALA A 636 16.68 -22.30 24.76
CA ALA A 636 17.80 -22.02 23.87
C ALA A 636 17.80 -22.94 22.62
N SER A 637 17.46 -24.22 22.78
CA SER A 637 17.37 -25.16 21.66
C SER A 637 16.20 -24.87 20.73
N LEU A 638 15.05 -24.47 21.29
CA LEU A 638 13.89 -24.02 20.54
C LEU A 638 14.23 -22.76 19.71
N ALA A 639 14.80 -21.74 20.36
CA ALA A 639 15.17 -20.48 19.72
C ALA A 639 16.11 -20.70 18.53
N LYS A 640 17.20 -21.45 18.76
CA LYS A 640 18.18 -21.77 17.72
C LYS A 640 17.59 -22.61 16.59
N GLY A 641 16.80 -23.63 16.92
CA GLY A 641 16.13 -24.48 15.93
C GLY A 641 15.16 -23.70 15.05
N CYS A 642 14.38 -22.80 15.64
CA CYS A 642 13.50 -21.90 14.90
C CYS A 642 14.30 -20.92 14.01
N ALA A 643 15.40 -20.35 14.51
CA ALA A 643 16.22 -19.40 13.75
C ALA A 643 16.86 -20.00 12.50
N GLU A 644 17.45 -21.20 12.61
CA GLU A 644 18.06 -21.93 11.49
C GLU A 644 17.03 -22.20 10.37
N ILE A 645 15.85 -22.69 10.75
CA ILE A 645 14.78 -23.02 9.80
C ILE A 645 14.15 -21.75 9.20
N TYR A 646 13.88 -20.75 10.02
CA TYR A 646 13.33 -19.47 9.58
C TYR A 646 14.30 -18.75 8.63
N GLY A 647 15.61 -18.82 8.85
CA GLY A 647 16.62 -18.22 7.96
C GLY A 647 16.42 -18.59 6.49
N VAL A 648 16.09 -19.85 6.21
CA VAL A 648 15.81 -20.31 4.85
C VAL A 648 14.39 -20.00 4.38
N LEU A 649 13.39 -20.14 5.26
CA LEU A 649 11.98 -19.92 4.91
C LEU A 649 11.59 -18.45 4.73
N SER A 650 12.31 -17.54 5.39
CA SER A 650 11.96 -16.12 5.50
C SER A 650 11.93 -15.42 4.16
N GLU A 651 12.87 -15.73 3.27
CA GLU A 651 12.99 -15.13 1.94
C GLU A 651 11.89 -15.60 0.97
N ASP A 652 11.45 -16.86 1.07
CA ASP A 652 10.35 -17.38 0.23
C ASP A 652 9.03 -16.65 0.51
N ASN A 653 8.83 -16.30 1.78
CA ASN A 653 7.59 -15.74 2.30
C ASN A 653 7.65 -14.22 2.52
N VAL A 654 8.80 -13.58 2.26
CA VAL A 654 9.04 -12.16 2.51
C VAL A 654 8.70 -11.79 3.96
N SER A 655 9.41 -12.43 4.89
CA SER A 655 9.10 -12.33 6.32
C SER A 655 9.74 -11.09 6.97
N ARG A 656 9.14 -10.63 8.08
CA ARG A 656 9.51 -9.40 8.79
C ARG A 656 10.88 -9.46 9.46
N TRP A 657 11.12 -10.49 10.26
CA TRP A 657 12.25 -10.48 11.19
C TRP A 657 13.56 -10.76 10.48
N ASN A 658 14.59 -10.00 10.86
CA ASN A 658 15.97 -10.28 10.43
C ASN A 658 16.51 -11.47 11.23
N GLU A 659 17.47 -12.22 10.66
CA GLU A 659 18.01 -13.44 11.28
C GLU A 659 18.52 -13.22 12.71
N SER A 660 19.16 -12.08 12.98
CA SER A 660 19.68 -11.72 14.30
C SER A 660 18.62 -11.52 15.39
N GLU A 661 17.36 -11.27 14.99
CA GLU A 661 16.26 -11.00 15.91
C GLU A 661 15.44 -12.26 16.23
N VAL A 662 15.53 -13.29 15.37
CA VAL A 662 14.60 -14.43 15.38
C VAL A 662 14.63 -15.18 16.70
N GLU A 663 15.80 -15.47 17.25
CA GLU A 663 15.90 -16.20 18.52
C GLU A 663 15.16 -15.46 19.65
N THR A 664 15.32 -14.14 19.73
CA THR A 664 14.64 -13.31 20.74
C THR A 664 13.13 -13.31 20.52
N VAL A 665 12.69 -13.15 19.27
CA VAL A 665 11.27 -13.14 18.89
C VAL A 665 10.62 -14.50 19.14
N VAL A 666 11.33 -15.61 18.91
CA VAL A 666 10.84 -16.96 19.19
C VAL A 666 10.59 -17.14 20.69
N LEU A 667 11.50 -16.66 21.54
CA LEU A 667 11.31 -16.73 22.99
C LEU A 667 10.13 -15.86 23.46
N GLN A 668 9.93 -14.68 22.86
CA GLN A 668 8.75 -13.84 23.12
C GLN A 668 7.45 -14.54 22.70
N TYR A 669 7.42 -15.19 21.53
CA TYR A 669 6.27 -15.98 21.12
C TYR A 669 6.04 -17.17 22.04
N ALA A 670 7.08 -17.89 22.45
CA ALA A 670 6.97 -19.02 23.38
C ALA A 670 6.40 -18.59 24.73
N GLU A 671 6.81 -17.42 25.24
CA GLU A 671 6.25 -16.81 26.45
C GLU A 671 4.75 -16.55 26.30
N VAL A 672 4.36 -15.85 25.22
CA VAL A 672 2.94 -15.52 24.96
C VAL A 672 2.10 -16.79 24.77
N LEU A 673 2.63 -17.80 24.07
CA LEU A 673 1.97 -19.09 23.93
C LEU A 673 1.83 -19.80 25.28
N ALA A 674 2.79 -19.65 26.19
CA ALA A 674 2.69 -20.18 27.54
C ALA A 674 1.63 -19.47 28.38
N GLU A 675 1.56 -18.14 28.32
CA GLU A 675 0.51 -17.35 28.98
C GLU A 675 -0.90 -17.67 28.46
N MET A 676 -1.00 -18.04 27.18
CA MET A 676 -2.25 -18.45 26.54
C MET A 676 -2.66 -19.90 26.86
N GLY A 677 -1.81 -20.66 27.58
CA GLY A 677 -2.00 -22.08 27.91
C GLY A 677 -1.59 -23.06 26.80
N LEU A 678 -1.15 -22.55 25.64
CA LEU A 678 -0.70 -23.36 24.50
C LEU A 678 0.68 -23.98 24.72
N LEU A 679 1.45 -23.47 25.69
CA LEU A 679 2.66 -24.08 26.24
C LEU A 679 2.63 -23.97 27.78
N ARG A 680 3.54 -24.67 28.45
CA ARG A 680 3.77 -24.56 29.89
C ARG A 680 5.25 -24.37 30.17
N LYS A 681 5.59 -23.46 31.08
CA LYS A 681 6.98 -23.32 31.54
C LYS A 681 7.38 -24.46 32.46
N VAL A 682 8.59 -24.96 32.28
CA VAL A 682 9.25 -25.92 33.17
C VAL A 682 10.51 -25.25 33.71
N GLY A 683 10.37 -24.63 34.88
CA GLY A 683 11.36 -23.69 35.40
C GLY A 683 11.52 -22.47 34.48
N ASP A 684 12.70 -21.85 34.50
CA ASP A 684 13.01 -20.65 33.70
C ASP A 684 13.73 -20.96 32.37
N TYR A 685 13.97 -22.24 32.07
CA TYR A 685 14.87 -22.65 30.98
C TYR A 685 14.22 -23.55 29.92
N ALA A 686 12.99 -24.01 30.12
CA ALA A 686 12.32 -24.95 29.22
C ALA A 686 10.81 -24.70 29.10
N TYR A 687 10.26 -25.21 28.01
CA TYR A 687 8.83 -25.20 27.71
C TYR A 687 8.36 -26.62 27.42
N ARG A 688 7.10 -26.91 27.76
CA ARG A 688 6.43 -28.19 27.56
C ARG A 688 5.06 -27.97 26.91
N ARG A 689 4.63 -28.91 26.06
CA ARG A 689 3.27 -28.91 25.50
C ARG A 689 2.21 -29.16 26.59
N PRO A 690 0.96 -28.68 26.40
CA PRO A 690 -0.15 -28.98 27.30
C PRO A 690 -0.57 -30.45 27.22
N SER A 691 -1.45 -30.88 28.14
CA SER A 691 -1.94 -32.27 28.20
C SER A 691 -2.63 -32.65 26.87
N PRO A 692 -2.37 -33.84 26.29
CA PRO A 692 -2.95 -34.23 25.00
C PRO A 692 -4.49 -34.19 24.92
N GLN A 693 -5.18 -34.22 26.06
CA GLN A 693 -6.65 -34.21 26.15
C GLN A 693 -7.23 -32.79 26.30
N SER A 694 -6.41 -31.75 26.32
CA SER A 694 -6.85 -30.36 26.48
C SER A 694 -7.15 -29.69 25.14
N ASP A 695 -8.10 -28.74 25.14
CA ASP A 695 -8.41 -27.92 23.96
C ASP A 695 -7.18 -27.13 23.48
N GLU A 696 -6.33 -26.69 24.41
CA GLU A 696 -5.06 -26.03 24.08
C GLU A 696 -4.11 -26.92 23.28
N SER A 697 -4.10 -28.24 23.56
CA SER A 697 -3.32 -29.18 22.75
C SER A 697 -3.87 -29.29 21.33
N ALA A 698 -5.20 -29.34 21.17
CA ALA A 698 -5.81 -29.38 19.84
C ALA A 698 -5.49 -28.10 19.04
N VAL A 699 -5.57 -26.92 19.68
CA VAL A 699 -5.16 -25.65 19.05
C VAL A 699 -3.69 -25.67 18.65
N LEU A 700 -2.80 -26.15 19.51
CA LEU A 700 -1.37 -26.26 19.23
C LEU A 700 -1.11 -27.19 18.03
N ASP A 701 -1.81 -28.32 17.97
CA ASP A 701 -1.70 -29.28 16.87
C ASP A 701 -2.19 -28.67 15.55
N ILE A 702 -3.33 -27.95 15.53
CA ILE A 702 -3.79 -27.22 14.34
C ILE A 702 -2.78 -26.13 13.94
N LEU A 703 -2.27 -25.33 14.89
CA LEU A 703 -1.29 -24.28 14.64
C LEU A 703 -0.01 -24.85 14.00
N SER A 704 0.42 -26.04 14.42
CA SER A 704 1.59 -26.73 13.85
C SER A 704 1.46 -27.06 12.36
N GLN A 705 0.23 -27.15 11.84
CA GLN A 705 -0.08 -27.52 10.46
C GLN A 705 -0.39 -26.32 9.56
N VAL A 706 -0.53 -25.11 10.11
CA VAL A 706 -0.79 -23.88 9.34
C VAL A 706 0.20 -23.68 8.19
N MET A 707 1.47 -24.04 8.40
CA MET A 707 2.54 -24.00 7.41
C MET A 707 3.07 -25.41 7.05
N GLY A 708 2.32 -26.48 7.37
CA GLY A 708 2.76 -27.87 7.27
C GLY A 708 3.36 -28.23 5.92
N VAL A 709 2.67 -27.95 4.81
CA VAL A 709 3.17 -28.20 3.44
C VAL A 709 4.53 -27.54 3.17
N THR A 710 4.73 -26.31 3.66
CA THR A 710 5.99 -25.57 3.48
C THR A 710 7.09 -26.16 4.35
N PHE A 711 6.78 -26.52 5.60
CA PHE A 711 7.71 -27.18 6.50
C PHE A 711 8.09 -28.57 6.00
N ASP A 712 7.15 -29.39 5.55
CA ASP A 712 7.39 -30.74 5.06
C ASP A 712 8.31 -30.71 3.82
N ARG A 713 8.02 -29.83 2.85
CA ARG A 713 8.88 -29.66 1.67
C ARG A 713 10.29 -29.24 2.06
N PHE A 714 10.40 -28.30 3.00
CA PHE A 714 11.68 -27.83 3.51
C PHE A 714 12.48 -28.95 4.17
N ILE A 715 11.84 -29.68 5.09
CA ILE A 715 12.44 -30.78 5.83
C ILE A 715 12.93 -31.86 4.87
N ILE A 716 12.11 -32.25 3.89
CA ILE A 716 12.49 -33.24 2.87
C ILE A 716 13.75 -32.80 2.13
N THR A 717 13.80 -31.54 1.70
CA THR A 717 14.96 -31.00 0.98
C THR A 717 16.20 -30.99 1.89
N ALA A 718 16.10 -30.45 3.11
CA ALA A 718 17.21 -30.39 4.06
C ALA A 718 17.76 -31.78 4.44
N VAL A 719 16.88 -32.76 4.72
CA VAL A 719 17.27 -34.12 5.10
C VAL A 719 17.96 -34.85 3.94
N LEU A 720 17.47 -34.69 2.71
CA LEU A 720 18.12 -35.27 1.53
C LEU A 720 19.49 -34.62 1.28
N LEU A 721 19.58 -33.30 1.41
CA LEU A 721 20.82 -32.54 1.26
C LEU A 721 21.90 -32.99 2.26
N ALA A 722 21.57 -33.13 3.54
CA ALA A 722 22.55 -33.51 4.57
C ALA A 722 23.16 -34.90 4.34
N LYS A 723 22.42 -35.83 3.74
CA LYS A 723 22.98 -37.15 3.39
C LYS A 723 24.00 -37.08 2.25
N HIS A 724 23.86 -36.08 1.38
CA HIS A 724 24.85 -35.83 0.34
C HIS A 724 26.04 -34.98 0.82
N ALA A 725 25.92 -34.29 1.96
CA ALA A 725 27.03 -33.55 2.56
C ALA A 725 28.24 -34.44 2.85
N GLU A 726 28.03 -35.73 3.14
CA GLU A 726 29.10 -36.73 3.31
C GLU A 726 29.91 -36.97 2.03
N ARG A 727 29.29 -36.80 0.85
CA ARG A 727 29.93 -36.95 -0.47
C ARG A 727 30.48 -35.63 -1.03
N GLY A 728 30.06 -34.49 -0.48
CA GLY A 728 30.53 -33.14 -0.83
C GLY A 728 30.01 -32.58 -2.16
N LEU A 729 29.57 -33.42 -3.11
CA LEU A 729 29.07 -33.03 -4.44
C LEU A 729 27.78 -33.77 -4.81
N VAL A 730 26.87 -33.07 -5.48
CA VAL A 730 25.57 -33.58 -5.92
C VAL A 730 25.22 -33.07 -7.31
N ASN A 731 24.70 -33.95 -8.18
CA ASN A 731 24.11 -33.52 -9.44
C ASN A 731 22.77 -32.77 -9.20
N SER A 732 22.64 -31.55 -9.72
CA SER A 732 21.49 -30.67 -9.49
C SER A 732 20.17 -31.22 -10.05
N GLU A 733 20.19 -31.91 -11.19
CA GLU A 733 18.96 -32.47 -11.79
C GLU A 733 18.53 -33.74 -11.07
N GLU A 734 19.49 -34.62 -10.75
CA GLU A 734 19.24 -35.83 -9.97
C GLU A 734 18.69 -35.49 -8.59
N PHE A 735 19.28 -34.50 -7.91
CA PHE A 735 18.82 -34.04 -6.61
C PHE A 735 17.39 -33.53 -6.63
N LEU A 736 17.05 -32.74 -7.66
CA LEU A 736 15.70 -32.22 -7.83
C LEU A 736 14.68 -33.37 -8.01
N LEU A 737 15.04 -34.37 -8.82
CA LEU A 737 14.21 -35.55 -9.04
C LEU A 737 14.06 -36.40 -7.77
N GLN A 738 15.12 -36.54 -6.97
CA GLN A 738 15.08 -37.22 -5.67
C GLN A 738 14.15 -36.50 -4.69
N CYS A 739 14.24 -35.17 -4.61
CA CYS A 739 13.33 -34.36 -3.80
C CYS A 739 11.88 -34.53 -4.23
N GLU A 740 11.60 -34.49 -5.54
CA GLU A 740 10.25 -34.67 -6.09
C GLU A 740 9.67 -36.04 -5.74
N ARG A 741 10.41 -37.12 -5.99
CA ARG A 741 9.98 -38.50 -5.68
C ARG A 741 9.76 -38.71 -4.19
N MET A 742 10.66 -38.19 -3.35
CA MET A 742 10.53 -38.25 -1.90
C MET A 742 9.28 -37.50 -1.44
N ALA A 743 9.03 -36.31 -1.97
CA ALA A 743 7.86 -35.50 -1.67
C ALA A 743 6.55 -36.17 -2.09
N GLN A 744 6.49 -36.78 -3.28
CA GLN A 744 5.32 -37.56 -3.73
C GLN A 744 5.02 -38.72 -2.79
N ARG A 745 6.04 -39.49 -2.43
CA ARG A 745 5.88 -40.65 -1.55
C ARG A 745 5.55 -40.24 -0.12
N PHE A 746 6.15 -39.16 0.39
CA PHE A 746 5.84 -38.59 1.69
C PHE A 746 4.37 -38.14 1.78
N ALA A 747 3.87 -37.46 0.75
CA ALA A 747 2.48 -37.03 0.67
C ALA A 747 1.52 -38.23 0.75
N ILE A 748 1.79 -39.29 -0.02
CA ILE A 748 1.01 -40.54 0.00
C ILE A 748 1.01 -41.18 1.40
N LEU A 749 2.20 -41.35 2.01
CA LEU A 749 2.35 -42.05 3.28
C LEU A 749 1.80 -41.27 4.48
N SER A 750 1.85 -39.95 4.42
CA SER A 750 1.34 -39.09 5.49
C SER A 750 -0.18 -38.89 5.41
N GLY A 751 -0.86 -39.50 4.41
CA GLY A 751 -2.28 -39.26 4.13
C GLY A 751 -2.58 -37.83 3.66
N LEU A 752 -1.54 -37.02 3.45
CA LEU A 752 -1.61 -35.65 2.98
C LEU A 752 -1.76 -35.68 1.46
N ASN A 753 -3.01 -35.77 0.99
CA ASN A 753 -3.34 -35.72 -0.43
C ASN A 753 -3.20 -34.28 -0.98
N ASN A 754 -2.01 -33.67 -0.80
CA ASN A 754 -1.71 -32.32 -1.23
C ASN A 754 -0.59 -32.34 -2.29
N PRO A 755 -0.94 -32.23 -3.59
CA PRO A 755 0.02 -32.26 -4.68
C PRO A 755 1.04 -31.11 -4.63
N GLU A 756 0.79 -30.03 -3.87
CA GLU A 756 1.72 -28.91 -3.71
C GLU A 756 3.04 -29.31 -3.00
N ILE A 757 3.05 -30.39 -2.21
CA ILE A 757 4.27 -30.86 -1.50
C ILE A 757 5.35 -31.27 -2.51
N ALA A 758 4.95 -31.93 -3.60
CA ALA A 758 5.83 -32.48 -4.63
C ALA A 758 6.02 -31.56 -5.84
N GLU A 759 5.52 -30.33 -5.80
CA GLU A 759 5.58 -29.45 -6.97
C GLU A 759 7.02 -28.97 -7.23
N LYS A 760 7.54 -29.35 -8.40
CA LYS A 760 8.92 -29.10 -8.84
C LYS A 760 9.36 -27.63 -8.74
N THR A 761 8.46 -26.70 -9.06
CA THR A 761 8.74 -25.25 -9.05
C THR A 761 9.11 -24.75 -7.65
N PHE A 762 8.42 -25.23 -6.61
CA PHE A 762 8.68 -24.85 -5.22
C PHE A 762 9.97 -25.46 -4.69
N ILE A 763 10.28 -26.71 -5.07
CA ILE A 763 11.55 -27.35 -4.71
C ILE A 763 12.72 -26.61 -5.36
N GLN A 764 12.62 -26.25 -6.64
CA GLN A 764 13.63 -25.44 -7.33
C GLN A 764 13.85 -24.09 -6.65
N LYS A 765 12.77 -23.40 -6.26
CA LYS A 765 12.87 -22.13 -5.53
C LYS A 765 13.61 -22.31 -4.21
N HIS A 766 13.32 -23.40 -3.49
CA HIS A 766 13.99 -23.71 -2.23
C HIS A 766 15.50 -23.95 -2.41
N ILE A 767 15.90 -24.70 -3.44
CA ILE A 767 17.31 -24.90 -3.79
C ILE A 767 18.01 -23.56 -4.08
N GLN A 768 17.35 -22.63 -4.78
CA GLN A 768 17.93 -21.30 -5.05
C GLN A 768 18.12 -20.48 -3.76
N LEU A 769 17.22 -20.60 -2.78
CA LEU A 769 17.38 -19.95 -1.47
C LEU A 769 18.56 -20.50 -0.70
N LEU A 770 18.73 -21.83 -0.69
CA LEU A 770 19.89 -22.48 -0.08
C LEU A 770 21.20 -22.04 -0.75
N LYS A 771 21.21 -21.85 -2.08
CA LYS A 771 22.36 -21.27 -2.80
C LYS A 771 22.66 -19.84 -2.35
N LYS A 772 21.63 -19.00 -2.22
CA LYS A 772 21.79 -17.61 -1.78
C LYS A 772 22.32 -17.50 -0.34
N LYS A 773 21.95 -18.43 0.54
CA LYS A 773 22.52 -18.57 1.90
C LYS A 773 23.94 -19.14 1.94
N GLY A 774 24.49 -19.54 0.80
CA GLY A 774 25.79 -20.20 0.72
C GLY A 774 25.81 -21.61 1.31
N LEU A 775 24.64 -22.25 1.48
CA LEU A 775 24.54 -23.66 1.90
C LEU A 775 24.71 -24.63 0.72
N LEU A 776 24.57 -24.10 -0.50
CA LEU A 776 24.84 -24.79 -1.76
C LEU A 776 25.70 -23.91 -2.65
N ILE A 777 26.82 -24.41 -3.15
CA ILE A 777 27.70 -23.69 -4.06
C ILE A 777 27.64 -24.35 -5.42
N THR A 778 27.42 -23.58 -6.48
CA THR A 778 27.42 -24.12 -7.85
C THR A 778 28.87 -24.29 -8.29
N VAL A 779 29.28 -25.52 -8.61
CA VAL A 779 30.64 -25.84 -9.06
C VAL A 779 30.72 -25.78 -10.58
N ASP A 780 29.73 -26.36 -11.26
CA ASP A 780 29.54 -26.31 -12.71
C ASP A 780 28.03 -26.33 -13.06
N GLU A 781 27.66 -26.39 -14.34
CA GLU A 781 26.26 -26.38 -14.79
C GLU A 781 25.41 -27.53 -14.21
N LYS A 782 26.03 -28.64 -13.81
CA LYS A 782 25.36 -29.86 -13.34
C LYS A 782 25.63 -30.20 -11.88
N SER A 783 26.67 -29.64 -11.26
CA SER A 783 27.15 -30.06 -9.94
C SER A 783 27.02 -28.96 -8.88
N LEU A 784 26.54 -29.36 -7.70
CA LEU A 784 26.41 -28.53 -6.49
C LEU A 784 27.30 -29.09 -5.38
N SER A 785 28.10 -28.22 -4.77
CA SER A 785 28.80 -28.54 -3.53
C SER A 785 27.91 -28.21 -2.33
N VAL A 786 27.88 -29.12 -1.35
CA VAL A 786 27.05 -29.01 -0.15
C VAL A 786 27.90 -28.52 1.02
N ASP A 787 27.48 -27.42 1.65
CA ASP A 787 28.16 -26.87 2.82
C ASP A 787 27.88 -27.75 4.07
N PRO A 788 28.88 -28.07 4.91
CA PRO A 788 28.68 -28.88 6.12
C PRO A 788 27.64 -28.33 7.11
N ARG A 789 27.34 -27.01 7.10
CA ARG A 789 26.30 -26.39 7.94
C ARG A 789 24.90 -26.94 7.67
N VAL A 790 24.68 -27.54 6.50
CA VAL A 790 23.43 -28.24 6.15
C VAL A 790 23.11 -29.38 7.14
N SER A 791 24.12 -30.00 7.76
CA SER A 791 23.92 -31.06 8.75
C SER A 791 23.17 -30.56 9.99
N SER A 792 23.49 -29.36 10.48
CA SER A 792 22.78 -28.72 11.60
C SER A 792 21.32 -28.43 11.23
N LEU A 793 21.11 -27.90 10.03
CA LEU A 793 19.77 -27.63 9.49
C LEU A 793 18.92 -28.91 9.40
N ALA A 794 19.52 -30.00 8.91
CA ALA A 794 18.85 -31.29 8.83
C ALA A 794 18.59 -31.92 10.19
N GLN A 795 19.46 -31.71 11.19
CA GLN A 795 19.23 -32.18 12.55
C GLN A 795 17.96 -31.56 13.14
N TYR A 796 17.82 -30.24 13.08
CA TYR A 796 16.59 -29.56 13.52
C TYR A 796 15.39 -29.96 12.66
N SER A 797 15.55 -30.06 11.35
CA SER A 797 14.47 -30.46 10.44
C SER A 797 13.92 -31.86 10.75
N LYS A 798 14.79 -32.83 11.09
CA LYS A 798 14.38 -34.19 11.50
C LYS A 798 13.50 -34.17 12.75
N SER A 799 13.78 -33.27 13.69
CA SER A 799 13.00 -33.15 14.93
C SER A 799 11.57 -32.62 14.73
N LEU A 800 11.24 -32.12 13.53
CA LEU A 800 9.89 -31.68 13.14
C LEU A 800 9.04 -32.77 12.47
N LEU A 801 9.61 -33.96 12.22
CA LEU A 801 8.91 -35.11 11.64
C LEU A 801 8.46 -36.10 12.71
N SER A 802 7.33 -36.77 12.44
CA SER A 802 6.94 -37.93 13.23
C SER A 802 7.92 -39.09 13.03
N SER A 803 7.98 -39.98 14.02
CA SER A 803 8.83 -41.18 13.96
C SER A 803 8.56 -42.03 12.71
N ASP A 804 7.31 -42.12 12.26
CA ASP A 804 6.93 -42.87 11.06
C ASP A 804 7.30 -42.15 9.76
N ALA A 805 7.15 -40.83 9.72
CA ALA A 805 7.64 -40.00 8.63
C ALA A 805 9.16 -40.10 8.48
N LEU A 806 9.88 -40.02 9.60
CA LEU A 806 11.35 -40.10 9.64
C LEU A 806 11.85 -41.49 9.19
N ARG A 807 11.24 -42.57 9.71
CA ARG A 807 11.51 -43.95 9.24
C ARG A 807 11.22 -44.13 7.76
N SER A 808 10.17 -43.50 7.25
CA SER A 808 9.83 -43.52 5.82
C SER A 808 10.91 -42.84 4.99
N VAL A 809 11.33 -41.62 5.37
CA VAL A 809 12.43 -40.89 4.72
C VAL A 809 13.75 -41.68 4.76
N GLU A 810 14.04 -42.35 5.88
CA GLU A 810 15.24 -43.18 6.04
C GLU A 810 15.21 -44.47 5.19
N ARG A 811 14.06 -45.15 5.13
CA ARG A 811 13.87 -46.36 4.30
C ARG A 811 13.96 -46.02 2.82
N ILE A 812 13.32 -44.93 2.38
CA ILE A 812 13.32 -44.49 0.98
C ILE A 812 14.75 -44.26 0.48
N PHE A 813 15.61 -43.67 1.30
CA PHE A 813 17.02 -43.46 0.94
C PHE A 813 17.79 -44.78 0.72
N LYS A 814 17.54 -45.80 1.55
CA LYS A 814 18.18 -47.12 1.37
C LYS A 814 17.80 -47.77 0.04
N THR A 815 16.55 -47.61 -0.39
CA THR A 815 16.04 -48.16 -1.67
C THR A 815 16.59 -47.41 -2.89
N THR A 816 16.62 -46.07 -2.87
CA THR A 816 17.16 -45.26 -3.99
C THR A 816 18.67 -45.48 -4.18
N THR A 817 19.41 -45.73 -3.10
CA THR A 817 20.84 -46.07 -3.17
C THR A 817 21.09 -47.47 -3.76
N GLN A 818 20.14 -48.41 -3.58
CA GLN A 818 20.18 -49.74 -4.20
C GLN A 818 19.78 -49.69 -5.67
N GLU A 819 18.78 -48.89 -6.06
CA GLU A 819 18.39 -48.72 -7.47
C GLU A 819 19.48 -48.03 -8.31
N ASN A 820 20.18 -47.03 -7.76
CA ASN A 820 21.32 -46.40 -8.45
C ASN A 820 22.52 -47.37 -8.57
N LYS A 821 22.77 -48.25 -7.59
CA LYS A 821 23.78 -49.30 -7.71
C LYS A 821 23.46 -50.33 -8.78
N VAL A 822 22.18 -50.70 -8.93
CA VAL A 822 21.74 -51.64 -9.99
C VAL A 822 21.82 -50.99 -11.37
N HIS A 823 21.59 -49.68 -11.50
CA HIS A 823 21.81 -48.97 -12.76
C HIS A 823 23.30 -48.86 -13.14
N ASP A 824 24.19 -48.62 -12.17
CA ASP A 824 25.64 -48.60 -12.40
C ASP A 824 26.21 -50.01 -12.67
N GLU A 825 25.62 -51.08 -12.11
CA GLU A 825 26.03 -52.47 -12.37
C GLU A 825 25.51 -53.02 -13.72
N VAL A 826 24.44 -52.45 -14.28
CA VAL A 826 23.91 -52.85 -15.60
C VAL A 826 24.68 -52.18 -16.76
N GLU A 827 25.30 -51.01 -16.57
CA GLU A 827 26.21 -50.42 -17.56
C GLU A 827 27.63 -51.03 -17.54
N VAL A 828 27.96 -51.85 -16.53
CA VAL A 828 29.24 -52.55 -16.43
C VAL A 828 29.03 -54.07 -16.42
N SER A 829 28.37 -54.58 -17.46
CA SER A 829 28.50 -55.98 -17.86
C SER A 829 29.14 -56.05 -19.25
N PRO A 830 30.43 -56.44 -19.36
CA PRO A 830 31.03 -56.79 -20.65
C PRO A 830 30.63 -58.24 -20.98
N GLY A 831 29.60 -58.41 -21.80
CA GLY A 831 29.40 -59.60 -22.62
C GLY A 831 29.28 -59.11 -24.06
N GLY A 832 30.03 -59.61 -25.03
CA GLY A 832 30.57 -60.96 -25.19
C GLY A 832 30.25 -61.39 -26.61
#